data_AF-I1IFP4-F1
#
_entry.id   AF-I1IFP4-F1
#
_cell.length_a   1.000
_cell.length_b   1.000
_cell.length_c   1.000
_cell.angle_alpha   90.00
_cell.angle_beta   90.00
_cell.angle_gamma   90.00
#
_symmetry.space_group_name_H-M   'P 1'
#
loop_
_entity.id
_entity.type
_entity.pdbx_description
1 polymer ?
#
loop_
_entity_poly.entity_id
_entity_poly.type
_entity_poly.pdbx_seq_one_letter_code
_entity_poly.pdbx_strand_id
1 'polypeptide(L)'
;MEPPPPSTLSAQDWEHVLDDFSSPPPRRDRWLHLPLLDLALSSLPRRDLPSHLKPLLLSLIDDHLLPAPPSSLPLLLASLLAFPHDHPLRDHLLLTVVSAFASSLSAPLASSQAAPLAGLVDALLAAANRPNHATDRAARALACDALRALDDALPGLLADVLGHAYALAAAERSPAAQSYILLLASAARSVIRVGRLGSNASLLAVSGPPTPFSVPAHLLVSSSLKPAASVRTPSELNVREIRKVLALIMERPQVLTPPAAMELAAIVAEVASAVLEWAPAIAAHVKVQFGGMAYSSSPMLLHSVLTLFVQFPDAFGADDERRIARRLASAACEAHRPLPVRLLALHWLLGSGRFRGSVPGLAQWFYPGLFDPLALKAKKLDCLAFVAAGIDGDKVGGRYGQQTSKLIDDGLVCVSAFRWLPAWSTETGVAFRALHRVLVGASPHSTNDMGCSGAGELLNSTTFHHFQAMLVDMTSEHRGLVPVIADFINRLLACTTHQWVGEQLLRTVDECLLPRLEPGYLLASYYPLFEKIAQNETVPQLRLIELLTKQMVSLAKKHETDTSLKSWSQGSKVVGICRIMLKYHHSSHIFLPLSHLLVVTVESFPDLEIRDHARICLRMLSCIPGKKLRNLMGIGEQPTPSNPGSMFDVPSPHPAQDPESMPSLASYIHLERVVPLVVKQSWALTLPNFSVQSRASGHILSIQDVSVAPPEQEKPPEPTIERIGYTQEALRVMDSKGAETLEILRRHFSCIPDYQHLSGLKIKIYCTFRFDSEPFSCAWGSDSTVSCSEGADELPALFAVTITFSSSAHFGEIPPCRVPFLLGEPPGSGVDIVPIDNCHQEESSYRASVVIELEPREPSPGLIDVGIAANTENCQVISGSLQPITVGIEDMFLKASIPPDTPEEGVAAYYQDLFNALWEACHSSSNTGRETFPLSGGKGLAAISGTRSVKLLEVTPKVLIGAVERYLAPFVVAVAGLSLITILRGNGIIKNVVWEESDSDATVGADALVPYSTDNNLQLQRIDDDEIDIGVQRYGHLSKRDMGVVRVLIFLPPRYHLLFLMEVGYASTLVRIRTDHWPCLAYVDEYLEALLQ
;
A
#
# COMPACT_ATOMS: atom_id res chain seq x y z
N MET A 1 92.19 16.85 0.72
CA MET A 1 91.77 16.77 -0.68
C MET A 1 90.62 17.76 -0.85
N GLU A 2 90.85 18.84 -1.57
CA GLU A 2 89.77 19.75 -1.98
C GLU A 2 88.78 18.97 -2.87
N PRO A 3 87.46 19.16 -2.72
CA PRO A 3 86.52 18.64 -3.70
C PRO A 3 86.73 19.36 -5.06
N PRO A 4 86.52 18.67 -6.19
CA PRO A 4 86.61 19.29 -7.51
C PRO A 4 85.61 20.44 -7.64
N PRO A 5 85.90 21.48 -8.46
CA PRO A 5 84.96 22.57 -8.66
C PRO A 5 83.64 22.04 -9.23
N PRO A 6 82.47 22.53 -8.76
CA PRO A 6 81.19 22.08 -9.28
C PRO A 6 81.13 22.33 -10.79
N SER A 7 80.62 21.36 -11.56
CA SER A 7 80.48 21.44 -13.00
C SER A 7 79.59 22.61 -13.41
N THR A 8 80.16 23.75 -13.76
CA THR A 8 79.40 24.94 -14.15
C THR A 8 78.87 24.78 -15.58
N LEU A 9 77.56 24.92 -15.77
CA LEU A 9 76.92 24.94 -17.09
C LEU A 9 77.21 26.27 -17.81
N SER A 10 77.41 26.23 -19.12
CA SER A 10 77.57 27.42 -19.96
C SER A 10 76.21 28.08 -20.26
N ALA A 11 76.21 29.28 -20.84
CA ALA A 11 74.97 29.96 -21.24
C ALA A 11 74.17 29.15 -22.28
N GLN A 12 74.85 28.49 -23.21
CA GLN A 12 74.22 27.64 -24.24
C GLN A 12 73.61 26.36 -23.64
N ASP A 13 74.27 25.77 -22.64
CA ASP A 13 73.72 24.61 -21.93
C ASP A 13 72.43 24.99 -21.19
N TRP A 14 72.36 26.18 -20.59
CA TRP A 14 71.14 26.67 -19.94
C TRP A 14 69.99 26.94 -20.91
N GLU A 15 70.27 27.46 -22.11
CA GLU A 15 69.26 27.62 -23.17
C GLU A 15 68.67 26.25 -23.57
N HIS A 16 69.52 25.23 -23.74
CA HIS A 16 69.07 23.86 -24.03
C HIS A 16 68.24 23.23 -22.90
N VAL A 17 68.64 23.45 -21.65
CA VAL A 17 67.87 22.99 -20.47
C VAL A 17 66.48 23.67 -20.46
N LEU A 18 66.41 24.99 -20.64
CA LEU A 18 65.14 25.73 -20.63
C LEU A 18 64.20 25.27 -21.76
N ASP A 19 64.73 25.06 -22.96
CA ASP A 19 63.97 24.54 -24.10
C ASP A 19 63.43 23.13 -23.84
N ASP A 20 64.22 22.24 -23.26
CA ASP A 20 63.80 20.86 -22.95
C ASP A 20 62.72 20.81 -21.85
N PHE A 21 62.79 21.70 -20.85
CA PHE A 21 61.76 21.81 -19.81
C PHE A 21 60.44 22.43 -20.31
N SER A 22 60.48 23.26 -21.35
CA SER A 22 59.28 23.76 -22.04
C SER A 22 58.54 22.70 -22.89
N SER A 23 59.19 21.55 -23.11
CA SER A 23 58.75 20.47 -24.01
C SER A 23 58.22 19.22 -23.25
N PRO A 24 57.52 18.26 -23.91
CA PRO A 24 56.93 17.08 -23.26
C PRO A 24 57.97 16.19 -22.53
N PRO A 25 57.52 15.32 -21.59
CA PRO A 25 58.37 14.68 -20.57
C PRO A 25 59.66 13.96 -21.01
N PRO A 26 59.75 13.24 -22.16
CA PRO A 26 60.95 12.42 -22.45
C PRO A 26 62.25 13.20 -22.65
N ARG A 27 62.20 14.52 -22.89
CA ARG A 27 63.41 15.36 -23.01
C ARG A 27 63.94 15.85 -21.67
N ARG A 28 63.08 15.90 -20.64
CA ARG A 28 63.42 16.38 -19.29
C ARG A 28 64.31 15.40 -18.54
N ASP A 29 64.06 14.10 -18.72
CA ASP A 29 64.78 13.02 -18.03
C ASP A 29 66.29 13.03 -18.31
N ARG A 30 66.70 13.62 -19.44
CA ARG A 30 68.11 13.82 -19.80
C ARG A 30 68.86 14.64 -18.77
N TRP A 31 68.20 15.55 -18.04
CA TRP A 31 68.88 16.52 -17.17
C TRP A 31 68.74 16.21 -15.67
N LEU A 32 67.84 15.27 -15.29
CA LEU A 32 67.53 14.95 -13.89
C LEU A 32 68.68 14.30 -13.10
N HIS A 33 69.72 13.82 -13.77
CA HIS A 33 70.92 13.25 -13.13
C HIS A 33 71.89 14.31 -12.58
N LEU A 34 71.70 15.58 -12.94
CA LEU A 34 72.49 16.71 -12.46
C LEU A 34 71.78 17.39 -11.27
N PRO A 35 72.52 17.98 -10.31
CA PRO A 35 71.95 18.80 -9.25
C PRO A 35 71.53 20.17 -9.81
N LEU A 36 70.51 20.18 -10.68
CA LEU A 36 70.08 21.34 -11.46
C LEU A 36 69.75 22.55 -10.59
N LEU A 37 69.20 22.35 -9.39
CA LEU A 37 68.91 23.42 -8.44
C LEU A 37 70.19 24.12 -7.96
N ASP A 38 71.18 23.36 -7.48
CA ASP A 38 72.44 23.93 -6.98
C ASP A 38 73.25 24.59 -8.10
N LEU A 39 73.19 24.02 -9.32
CA LEU A 39 73.80 24.60 -10.52
C LEU A 39 73.10 25.90 -10.94
N ALA A 40 71.77 25.95 -10.91
CA ALA A 40 71.01 27.15 -11.23
C ALA A 40 71.34 28.26 -10.22
N LEU A 41 71.29 27.97 -8.92
CA LEU A 41 71.54 28.94 -7.85
C LEU A 41 72.96 29.49 -7.83
N SER A 42 73.97 28.66 -8.13
CA SER A 42 75.36 29.11 -8.27
C SER A 42 75.60 29.92 -9.54
N SER A 43 74.76 29.77 -10.57
CA SER A 43 74.86 30.51 -11.84
C SER A 43 74.22 31.91 -11.81
N LEU A 44 73.17 32.11 -11.00
CA LEU A 44 72.45 33.39 -10.87
C LEU A 44 73.35 34.60 -10.49
N PRO A 45 74.26 34.51 -9.49
CA PRO A 45 75.11 35.64 -9.11
C PRO A 45 76.28 35.89 -10.08
N ARG A 46 76.51 35.01 -11.07
CA ARG A 46 77.61 35.18 -12.04
C ARG A 46 77.37 36.39 -12.94
N ARG A 47 78.44 37.14 -13.21
CA ARG A 47 78.41 38.29 -14.14
C ARG A 47 78.46 37.86 -15.61
N ASP A 48 78.95 36.64 -15.87
CA ASP A 48 79.13 36.11 -17.23
C ASP A 48 77.83 35.65 -17.89
N LEU A 49 76.76 35.43 -17.12
CA LEU A 49 75.49 34.93 -17.63
C LEU A 49 74.65 36.07 -18.23
N PRO A 50 74.12 35.93 -19.46
CA PRO A 50 73.24 36.90 -20.08
C PRO A 50 72.07 37.32 -19.19
N SER A 51 71.75 38.62 -19.17
CA SER A 51 70.70 39.20 -18.31
C SER A 51 69.30 38.64 -18.57
N HIS A 52 69.02 38.17 -19.79
CA HIS A 52 67.74 37.58 -20.18
C HIS A 52 67.57 36.13 -19.70
N LEU A 53 68.65 35.40 -19.42
CA LEU A 53 68.58 34.01 -18.91
C LEU A 53 68.29 33.97 -17.42
N LYS A 54 68.74 34.97 -16.65
CA LYS A 54 68.51 35.05 -15.19
C LYS A 54 67.03 34.94 -14.76
N PRO A 55 66.06 35.66 -15.35
CA PRO A 55 64.64 35.47 -15.02
C PRO A 55 64.08 34.12 -15.49
N LEU A 56 64.56 33.58 -16.61
CA LEU A 56 64.12 32.26 -17.12
C LEU A 56 64.61 31.13 -16.19
N LEU A 57 65.82 31.25 -15.65
CA LEU A 57 66.34 30.33 -14.65
C LEU A 57 65.57 30.39 -13.33
N LEU A 58 65.12 31.58 -12.92
CA LEU A 58 64.25 31.71 -11.73
C LEU A 58 62.89 31.04 -11.95
N SER A 59 62.26 31.22 -13.12
CA SER A 59 61.02 30.49 -13.48
C SER A 59 61.24 28.98 -13.51
N LEU A 60 62.35 28.51 -14.07
CA LEU A 60 62.71 27.08 -14.05
C LEU A 60 62.82 26.53 -12.61
N ILE A 61 63.42 27.31 -11.70
CA ILE A 61 63.53 26.92 -10.29
C ILE A 61 62.13 26.83 -9.66
N ASP A 62 61.31 27.87 -9.80
CA ASP A 62 59.99 27.95 -9.19
C ASP A 62 59.02 26.88 -9.72
N ASP A 63 59.04 26.61 -11.04
CA ASP A 63 58.08 25.71 -11.69
C ASP A 63 58.45 24.23 -11.59
N HIS A 64 59.75 23.89 -11.47
CA HIS A 64 60.23 22.53 -11.68
C HIS A 64 61.24 22.00 -10.66
N LEU A 65 61.92 22.87 -9.89
CA LEU A 65 63.02 22.45 -9.00
C LEU A 65 62.71 22.65 -7.51
N LEU A 66 61.57 23.23 -7.16
CA LEU A 66 61.02 23.25 -5.79
C LEU A 66 60.05 22.07 -5.60
N PRO A 67 60.00 21.43 -4.41
CA PRO A 67 60.65 21.81 -3.15
C PRO A 67 62.15 21.46 -3.09
N ALA A 68 62.92 22.35 -2.45
CA ALA A 68 64.37 22.25 -2.36
C ALA A 68 64.84 21.25 -1.27
N PRO A 69 65.89 20.44 -1.52
CA PRO A 69 66.48 19.60 -0.48
C PRO A 69 67.15 20.46 0.60
N PRO A 70 67.16 20.03 1.87
CA PRO A 70 67.66 20.84 2.99
C PRO A 70 69.15 21.19 2.88
N SER A 71 69.92 20.45 2.08
CA SER A 71 71.33 20.71 1.77
C SER A 71 71.55 21.96 0.90
N SER A 72 70.54 22.39 0.13
CA SER A 72 70.62 23.53 -0.79
C SER A 72 70.26 24.88 -0.14
N LEU A 73 69.71 24.87 1.08
CA LEU A 73 69.29 26.07 1.81
C LEU A 73 70.42 27.09 2.08
N PRO A 74 71.65 26.68 2.44
CA PRO A 74 72.77 27.63 2.58
C PRO A 74 73.15 28.30 1.26
N LEU A 75 73.04 27.57 0.14
CA LEU A 75 73.34 28.09 -1.20
C LEU A 75 72.26 29.06 -1.68
N LEU A 76 70.99 28.76 -1.39
CA LEU A 76 69.86 29.68 -1.58
C LEU A 76 70.09 31.01 -0.83
N LEU A 77 70.45 30.94 0.45
CA LEU A 77 70.76 32.14 1.24
C LEU A 77 71.97 32.89 0.68
N ALA A 78 73.05 32.20 0.34
CA ALA A 78 74.24 32.81 -0.24
C ALA A 78 73.94 33.51 -1.58
N SER A 79 73.07 32.90 -2.41
CA SER A 79 72.64 33.50 -3.67
C SER A 79 71.87 34.80 -3.44
N LEU A 80 70.94 34.84 -2.48
CA LEU A 80 70.18 36.06 -2.11
C LEU A 80 71.09 37.18 -1.61
N LEU A 81 72.06 36.86 -0.74
CA LEU A 81 72.99 37.83 -0.17
C LEU A 81 73.98 38.39 -1.20
N ALA A 82 74.26 37.63 -2.28
CA ALA A 82 75.16 38.06 -3.35
C ALA A 82 74.56 39.14 -4.27
N PHE A 83 73.23 39.26 -4.35
CA PHE A 83 72.57 40.29 -5.16
C PHE A 83 72.48 41.64 -4.41
N PRO A 84 72.77 42.79 -5.06
CA PRO A 84 72.60 44.10 -4.44
C PRO A 84 71.12 44.42 -4.18
N HIS A 85 70.85 45.25 -3.17
CA HIS A 85 69.48 45.57 -2.71
C HIS A 85 68.60 46.16 -3.82
N ASP A 86 69.19 46.87 -4.78
CA ASP A 86 68.47 47.57 -5.86
C ASP A 86 68.28 46.72 -7.13
N HIS A 87 68.66 45.43 -7.11
CA HIS A 87 68.56 44.58 -8.31
C HIS A 87 67.11 44.14 -8.55
N PRO A 88 66.53 44.28 -9.77
CA PRO A 88 65.11 43.99 -10.04
C PRO A 88 64.72 42.51 -9.84
N LEU A 89 65.68 41.59 -9.99
CA LEU A 89 65.47 40.16 -9.75
C LEU A 89 65.56 39.76 -8.27
N ARG A 90 66.01 40.66 -7.38
CA ARG A 90 66.20 40.32 -5.96
C ARG A 90 64.87 40.01 -5.29
N ASP A 91 63.79 40.71 -5.65
CA ASP A 91 62.46 40.48 -5.10
C ASP A 91 61.90 39.10 -5.50
N HIS A 92 62.09 38.69 -6.76
CA HIS A 92 61.72 37.37 -7.25
C HIS A 92 62.56 36.27 -6.59
N LEU A 93 63.88 36.47 -6.50
CA LEU A 93 64.78 35.54 -5.81
C LEU A 93 64.43 35.42 -4.32
N LEU A 94 64.04 36.51 -3.66
CA LEU A 94 63.59 36.46 -2.27
C LEU A 94 62.34 35.58 -2.11
N LEU A 95 61.39 35.67 -3.04
CA LEU A 95 60.20 34.81 -3.04
C LEU A 95 60.55 33.32 -3.26
N THR A 96 61.44 33.03 -4.21
CA THR A 96 61.96 31.67 -4.46
C THR A 96 62.69 31.11 -3.24
N VAL A 97 63.54 31.92 -2.59
CA VAL A 97 64.27 31.51 -1.39
C VAL A 97 63.31 31.28 -0.23
N VAL A 98 62.36 32.18 0.01
CA VAL A 98 61.38 32.03 1.11
C VAL A 98 60.47 30.83 0.89
N SER A 99 59.99 30.59 -0.33
CA SER A 99 59.16 29.41 -0.65
C SER A 99 59.95 28.10 -0.52
N ALA A 100 61.21 28.07 -0.96
CA ALA A 100 62.10 26.94 -0.76
C ALA A 100 62.30 26.63 0.73
N PHE A 101 62.63 27.65 1.53
CA PHE A 101 62.75 27.51 2.97
C PHE A 101 61.42 27.04 3.58
N ALA A 102 60.30 27.71 3.32
CA ALA A 102 58.98 27.34 3.83
C ALA A 102 58.59 25.89 3.50
N SER A 103 58.92 25.39 2.31
CA SER A 103 58.63 24.00 1.91
C SER A 103 59.53 22.95 2.60
N SER A 104 60.73 23.35 3.02
CA SER A 104 61.76 22.48 3.60
C SER A 104 61.76 22.46 5.14
N LEU A 105 61.09 23.41 5.77
CA LEU A 105 61.00 23.56 7.21
C LEU A 105 59.93 22.63 7.78
N SER A 106 60.28 21.90 8.83
CA SER A 106 59.33 21.09 9.62
C SER A 106 59.75 21.12 11.09
N ALA A 107 58.79 21.18 12.01
CA ALA A 107 59.08 21.03 13.44
C ALA A 107 59.21 19.54 13.82
N PRO A 108 60.23 19.10 14.58
CA PRO A 108 61.35 19.87 15.14
C PRO A 108 62.46 20.18 14.11
N LEU A 109 63.11 21.34 14.23
CA LEU A 109 64.09 21.83 13.28
C LEU A 109 65.45 21.13 13.45
N ALA A 110 66.05 20.66 12.34
CA ALA A 110 67.40 20.11 12.37
C ALA A 110 68.45 21.19 12.63
N SER A 111 69.53 20.85 13.36
CA SER A 111 70.62 21.80 13.67
C SER A 111 71.31 22.37 12.43
N SER A 112 71.35 21.60 11.33
CA SER A 112 71.87 22.04 10.03
C SER A 112 71.02 23.10 9.34
N GLN A 113 69.72 23.18 9.65
CA GLN A 113 68.78 24.16 9.08
C GLN A 113 68.65 25.43 9.94
N ALA A 114 68.99 25.35 11.22
CA ALA A 114 68.85 26.47 12.16
C ALA A 114 69.74 27.69 11.81
N ALA A 115 70.99 27.46 11.42
CA ALA A 115 71.92 28.53 11.04
C ALA A 115 71.52 29.26 9.74
N PRO A 116 71.21 28.59 8.62
CA PRO A 116 70.75 29.29 7.41
C PRO A 116 69.38 29.95 7.60
N LEU A 117 68.48 29.37 8.41
CA LEU A 117 67.21 30.03 8.76
C LEU A 117 67.44 31.31 9.55
N ALA A 118 68.31 31.29 10.55
CA ALA A 118 68.67 32.47 11.34
C ALA A 118 69.27 33.58 10.45
N GLY A 119 70.18 33.21 9.54
CA GLY A 119 70.77 34.15 8.59
C GLY A 119 69.76 34.77 7.61
N LEU A 120 68.75 34.00 7.17
CA LEU A 120 67.65 34.52 6.35
C LEU A 120 66.77 35.49 7.14
N VAL A 121 66.36 35.11 8.36
CA VAL A 121 65.54 35.96 9.23
C VAL A 121 66.28 37.25 9.60
N ASP A 122 67.59 37.19 9.86
CA ASP A 122 68.44 38.36 10.09
C ASP A 122 68.44 39.32 8.90
N ALA A 123 68.61 38.80 7.69
CA ALA A 123 68.58 39.61 6.48
C ALA A 123 67.22 40.29 6.28
N LEU A 124 66.12 39.59 6.59
CA LEU A 124 64.77 40.13 6.48
C LEU A 124 64.44 41.16 7.58
N LEU A 125 64.84 40.90 8.82
CA LEU A 125 64.69 41.85 9.93
C LEU A 125 65.54 43.10 9.72
N ALA A 126 66.76 42.96 9.17
CA ALA A 126 67.61 44.09 8.82
C ALA A 126 66.98 44.97 7.72
N ALA A 127 66.32 44.35 6.72
CA ALA A 127 65.55 45.07 5.73
C ALA A 127 64.34 45.79 6.36
N ALA A 128 63.57 45.09 7.20
CA ALA A 128 62.39 45.65 7.86
C ALA A 128 62.69 46.76 8.88
N ASN A 129 63.89 46.81 9.47
CA ASN A 129 64.29 47.75 10.53
C ASN A 129 64.56 49.20 10.06
N ARG A 130 64.13 49.59 8.86
CA ARG A 130 64.24 50.96 8.31
C ARG A 130 62.86 51.60 8.08
N PRO A 131 62.07 51.84 9.13
CA PRO A 131 60.72 52.37 8.97
C PRO A 131 60.74 53.75 8.31
N ASN A 132 59.71 54.04 7.51
CA ASN A 132 59.52 55.31 6.78
C ASN A 132 60.55 55.64 5.69
N HIS A 133 61.45 54.71 5.33
CA HIS A 133 62.36 54.93 4.21
C HIS A 133 61.64 54.75 2.86
N ALA A 134 61.70 55.76 1.99
CA ALA A 134 60.87 55.83 0.79
C ALA A 134 61.36 54.94 -0.37
N THR A 135 62.67 54.81 -0.56
CA THR A 135 63.27 54.06 -1.69
C THR A 135 63.13 52.55 -1.52
N ASP A 136 63.29 52.06 -0.29
CA ASP A 136 63.12 50.64 0.10
C ASP A 136 61.68 50.36 0.57
N ARG A 137 60.67 50.94 -0.05
CA ARG A 137 59.28 50.71 0.38
C ARG A 137 58.81 49.29 0.04
N ALA A 138 59.07 48.85 -1.19
CA ALA A 138 58.60 47.55 -1.69
C ALA A 138 59.36 46.39 -1.04
N ALA A 139 60.68 46.48 -0.94
CA ALA A 139 61.50 45.43 -0.34
C ALA A 139 61.28 45.29 1.19
N ARG A 140 60.98 46.38 1.92
CA ARG A 140 60.50 46.28 3.32
C ARG A 140 59.16 45.57 3.46
N ALA A 141 58.19 45.90 2.61
CA ALA A 141 56.88 45.24 2.63
C ALA A 141 57.05 43.73 2.33
N LEU A 142 57.84 43.40 1.31
CA LEU A 142 58.17 42.04 0.93
C LEU A 142 58.95 41.30 2.03
N ALA A 143 59.85 41.96 2.75
CA ALA A 143 60.55 41.37 3.90
C ALA A 143 59.58 41.02 5.05
N CYS A 144 58.61 41.88 5.34
CA CYS A 144 57.56 41.59 6.31
C CYS A 144 56.67 40.41 5.86
N ASP A 145 56.30 40.35 4.59
CA ASP A 145 55.50 39.24 4.03
C ASP A 145 56.30 37.93 3.98
N ALA A 146 57.61 37.99 3.72
CA ALA A 146 58.51 36.85 3.78
C ALA A 146 58.67 36.31 5.22
N LEU A 147 58.82 37.18 6.22
CA LEU A 147 58.86 36.79 7.62
C LEU A 147 57.55 36.10 8.05
N ARG A 148 56.40 36.61 7.59
CA ARG A 148 55.09 35.97 7.81
C ARG A 148 55.02 34.58 7.18
N ALA A 149 55.44 34.44 5.93
CA ALA A 149 55.43 33.15 5.24
C ALA A 149 56.30 32.10 5.95
N LEU A 150 57.46 32.50 6.50
CA LEU A 150 58.31 31.63 7.30
C LEU A 150 57.66 31.25 8.65
N ASP A 151 56.95 32.17 9.30
CA ASP A 151 56.22 31.91 10.55
C ASP A 151 54.97 31.03 10.33
N ASP A 152 54.32 31.13 9.16
CA ASP A 152 53.24 30.22 8.76
C ASP A 152 53.75 28.79 8.52
N ALA A 153 54.94 28.64 7.91
CA ALA A 153 55.60 27.36 7.70
C ALA A 153 56.17 26.75 9.00
N LEU A 154 56.63 27.58 9.93
CA LEU A 154 57.17 27.17 11.23
C LEU A 154 56.54 28.01 12.37
N PRO A 155 55.31 27.63 12.82
CA PRO A 155 54.58 28.38 13.83
C PRO A 155 55.38 28.59 15.12
N GLY A 156 55.54 29.86 15.53
CA GLY A 156 56.30 30.22 16.74
C GLY A 156 57.67 30.83 16.47
N LEU A 157 58.12 30.90 15.21
CA LEU A 157 59.39 31.51 14.81
C LEU A 157 59.48 32.98 15.25
N LEU A 158 58.41 33.75 15.06
CA LEU A 158 58.37 35.18 15.38
C LEU A 158 57.93 35.49 16.82
N ALA A 159 57.70 34.47 17.66
CA ALA A 159 57.19 34.67 19.02
C ALA A 159 58.10 35.54 19.90
N ASP A 160 59.42 35.47 19.71
CA ASP A 160 60.43 36.25 20.43
C ASP A 160 60.61 37.68 19.85
N VAL A 161 60.07 37.95 18.66
CA VAL A 161 60.26 39.22 17.92
C VAL A 161 59.04 40.15 18.08
N LEU A 162 58.03 39.76 18.87
CA LEU A 162 56.78 40.52 19.03
C LEU A 162 57.02 41.97 19.48
N GLY A 163 57.93 42.19 20.45
CA GLY A 163 58.29 43.52 20.93
C GLY A 163 58.89 44.42 19.83
N HIS A 164 59.82 43.89 19.04
CA HIS A 164 60.42 44.61 17.91
C HIS A 164 59.40 44.85 16.79
N ALA A 165 58.55 43.87 16.47
CA ALA A 165 57.48 44.02 15.49
C ALA A 165 56.46 45.10 15.90
N TYR A 166 56.14 45.19 17.19
CA TYR A 166 55.27 46.25 17.73
C TYR A 166 55.89 47.63 17.55
N ALA A 167 57.18 47.79 17.88
CA ALA A 167 57.88 49.06 17.70
C ALA A 167 57.95 49.49 16.22
N LEU A 168 58.22 48.55 15.32
CA LEU A 168 58.27 48.80 13.87
C LEU A 168 56.91 49.18 13.31
N ALA A 169 55.85 48.43 13.65
CA ALA A 169 54.49 48.73 13.22
C ALA A 169 53.98 50.07 13.78
N ALA A 170 54.34 50.42 15.02
CA ALA A 170 53.97 51.70 15.62
C ALA A 170 54.69 52.90 14.97
N ALA A 171 55.92 52.71 14.52
CA ALA A 171 56.75 53.74 13.88
C ALA A 171 56.41 53.95 12.39
N GLU A 172 55.92 52.93 11.69
CA GLU A 172 55.63 53.00 10.26
C GLU A 172 54.42 53.90 9.96
N ARG A 173 54.60 54.82 9.01
CA ARG A 173 53.58 55.74 8.49
C ARG A 173 53.45 55.69 6.98
N SER A 174 54.35 54.98 6.28
CA SER A 174 54.26 54.79 4.83
C SER A 174 53.20 53.73 4.48
N PRO A 175 52.80 53.60 3.19
CA PRO A 175 51.83 52.58 2.79
C PRO A 175 52.33 51.13 2.93
N ALA A 176 53.60 50.91 3.29
CA ALA A 176 54.08 49.60 3.75
C ALA A 176 53.47 49.19 5.12
N ALA A 177 52.79 50.10 5.82
CA ALA A 177 52.14 49.85 7.10
C ALA A 177 51.22 48.61 7.11
N GLN A 178 50.58 48.27 5.99
CA GLN A 178 49.79 47.04 5.86
C GLN A 178 50.62 45.79 6.23
N SER A 179 51.79 45.60 5.60
CA SER A 179 52.63 44.42 5.82
C SER A 179 53.22 44.40 7.24
N TYR A 180 53.50 45.56 7.84
CA TYR A 180 53.95 45.63 9.25
C TYR A 180 52.84 45.31 10.25
N ILE A 181 51.61 45.79 10.03
CA ILE A 181 50.45 45.46 10.87
C ILE A 181 50.14 43.96 10.78
N LEU A 182 50.20 43.40 9.57
CA LEU A 182 50.02 41.97 9.34
C LEU A 182 51.14 41.12 9.98
N LEU A 183 52.40 41.58 9.94
CA LEU A 183 53.52 40.93 10.63
C LEU A 183 53.32 40.94 12.14
N LEU A 184 52.93 42.09 12.71
CA LEU A 184 52.60 42.22 14.14
C LEU A 184 51.46 41.28 14.54
N ALA A 185 50.40 41.22 13.74
CA ALA A 185 49.27 40.32 13.98
C ALA A 185 49.69 38.84 13.93
N SER A 186 50.51 38.47 12.96
CA SER A 186 51.01 37.10 12.80
C SER A 186 51.91 36.69 13.97
N ALA A 187 52.83 37.57 14.40
CA ALA A 187 53.65 37.35 15.58
C ALA A 187 52.81 37.20 16.86
N ALA A 188 51.76 38.01 17.03
CA ALA A 188 50.83 37.91 18.17
C ALA A 188 50.08 36.57 18.17
N ARG A 189 49.64 36.10 17.00
CA ARG A 189 49.02 34.77 16.82
C ARG A 189 49.97 33.64 17.22
N SER A 190 51.23 33.72 16.80
CA SER A 190 52.26 32.73 17.11
C SER A 190 52.58 32.69 18.61
N VAL A 191 52.60 33.83 19.31
CA VAL A 191 52.73 33.89 20.78
C VAL A 191 51.60 33.13 21.48
N ILE A 192 50.38 33.21 20.97
CA ILE A 192 49.21 32.53 21.53
C ILE A 192 49.25 31.04 21.27
N ARG A 193 49.56 30.61 20.03
CA ARG A 193 49.67 29.20 19.66
C ARG A 193 50.77 28.46 20.44
N VAL A 194 51.87 29.15 20.77
CA VAL A 194 52.97 28.61 21.60
C VAL A 194 52.65 28.66 23.10
N GLY A 195 51.53 29.28 23.52
CA GLY A 195 51.08 29.28 24.92
C GLY A 195 51.90 30.21 25.84
N ARG A 196 52.57 31.23 25.30
CA ARG A 196 53.45 32.13 26.07
C ARG A 196 52.71 33.13 26.96
N LEU A 197 51.38 33.22 26.87
CA LEU A 197 50.55 34.06 27.72
C LEU A 197 50.73 33.76 29.22
N GLY A 198 50.96 32.48 29.58
CA GLY A 198 51.19 32.04 30.96
C GLY A 198 52.64 32.19 31.46
N SER A 199 53.53 32.81 30.67
CA SER A 199 54.91 33.11 31.09
C SER A 199 54.97 34.37 31.96
N ASN A 200 55.91 34.44 32.90
CA ASN A 200 56.16 35.65 33.70
C ASN A 200 57.04 36.69 32.98
N ALA A 201 57.59 36.34 31.81
CA ALA A 201 58.36 37.27 30.99
C ALA A 201 57.43 38.21 30.19
N SER A 202 57.80 39.48 30.10
CA SER A 202 57.10 40.48 29.26
C SER A 202 57.22 40.09 27.79
N LEU A 203 56.09 40.13 27.08
CA LEU A 203 55.96 39.81 25.65
C LEU A 203 56.44 40.96 24.76
N LEU A 204 56.38 42.20 25.27
CA LEU A 204 56.80 43.41 24.57
C LEU A 204 58.19 43.91 24.97
N ALA A 205 58.91 43.20 25.85
CA ALA A 205 60.25 43.57 26.22
C ALA A 205 61.20 43.46 25.02
N VAL A 206 61.83 44.58 24.65
CA VAL A 206 62.81 44.65 23.57
C VAL A 206 64.21 44.62 24.19
N SER A 207 64.89 43.47 24.15
CA SER A 207 66.29 43.36 24.59
C SER A 207 67.23 43.34 23.38
N GLY A 208 68.01 44.41 23.20
CA GLY A 208 69.03 44.51 22.14
C GLY A 208 68.51 44.80 20.72
N PRO A 209 69.42 44.95 19.74
CA PRO A 209 69.05 45.09 18.33
C PRO A 209 68.35 43.82 17.80
N PRO A 210 67.47 43.93 16.77
CA PRO A 210 66.72 42.79 16.22
C PRO A 210 67.61 41.72 15.56
N THR A 211 68.88 42.02 15.32
CA THR A 211 69.89 41.16 14.71
C THR A 211 71.13 41.13 15.62
N PRO A 212 71.78 39.97 15.87
CA PRO A 212 71.52 38.67 15.25
C PRO A 212 70.34 37.91 15.88
N PHE A 213 69.57 37.22 15.05
CA PHE A 213 68.40 36.44 15.40
C PHE A 213 68.81 35.04 15.84
N SER A 214 68.32 34.62 17.00
CA SER A 214 68.46 33.24 17.49
C SER A 214 67.15 32.48 17.31
N VAL A 215 67.21 31.31 16.67
CA VAL A 215 66.04 30.43 16.53
C VAL A 215 65.48 30.08 17.91
N PRO A 216 64.17 30.26 18.17
CA PRO A 216 63.57 29.97 19.46
C PRO A 216 63.80 28.52 19.94
N ALA A 217 64.15 28.36 21.21
CA ALA A 217 64.51 27.06 21.79
C ALA A 217 63.39 25.99 21.69
N HIS A 218 62.12 26.41 21.67
CA HIS A 218 60.97 25.51 21.53
C HIS A 218 60.87 24.84 20.15
N LEU A 219 61.57 25.35 19.14
CA LEU A 219 61.61 24.78 17.78
C LEU A 219 62.79 23.81 17.56
N LEU A 220 63.79 23.86 18.45
CA LEU A 220 65.02 23.05 18.38
C LEU A 220 64.94 21.75 19.18
N VAL A 221 63.95 21.62 20.08
CA VAL A 221 63.83 20.47 21.01
C VAL A 221 62.65 19.58 20.60
N SER A 222 62.93 18.30 20.30
CA SER A 222 61.93 17.23 20.16
C SER A 222 61.32 16.88 21.52
N SER A 223 60.41 17.70 22.03
CA SER A 223 59.72 17.41 23.29
C SER A 223 58.70 16.29 23.10
N SER A 224 59.07 15.06 23.49
CA SER A 224 58.17 13.94 23.79
C SER A 224 57.38 14.18 25.09
N LEU A 225 56.78 15.36 25.24
CA LEU A 225 55.73 15.59 26.23
C LEU A 225 54.43 15.81 25.47
N LYS A 226 53.51 14.86 25.64
CA LYS A 226 52.08 15.03 25.36
C LYS A 226 51.65 16.45 25.72
N PRO A 227 50.76 17.12 24.96
CA PRO A 227 50.15 18.36 25.38
C PRO A 227 49.20 18.05 26.54
N ALA A 228 49.73 17.81 27.74
CA ALA A 228 49.03 18.14 28.96
C ALA A 228 49.03 19.67 29.02
N ALA A 229 48.09 20.28 28.29
CA ALA A 229 47.69 21.64 28.54
C ALA A 229 47.06 21.70 29.95
N SER A 230 47.90 21.71 30.99
CA SER A 230 47.55 22.52 32.14
C SER A 230 47.54 23.93 31.58
N VAL A 231 46.35 24.47 31.29
CA VAL A 231 46.15 25.87 30.93
C VAL A 231 46.75 26.66 32.08
N ARG A 232 48.01 27.09 31.95
CA ARG A 232 48.58 28.06 32.88
C ARG A 232 47.75 29.31 32.70
N THR A 233 47.20 29.81 33.80
CA THR A 233 46.46 31.07 33.78
C THR A 233 47.36 32.15 33.17
N PRO A 234 46.84 32.95 32.22
CA PRO A 234 47.63 33.97 31.59
C PRO A 234 48.06 35.01 32.63
N SER A 235 49.29 35.50 32.52
CA SER A 235 49.78 36.58 33.38
C SER A 235 49.00 37.88 33.09
N GLU A 236 48.55 38.60 34.12
CA GLU A 236 47.84 39.87 33.98
C GLU A 236 48.65 40.91 33.17
N LEU A 237 49.98 40.87 33.32
CA LEU A 237 50.90 41.73 32.56
C LEU A 237 50.84 41.42 31.06
N ASN A 238 50.86 40.14 30.69
CA ASN A 238 50.81 39.69 29.30
C ASN A 238 49.44 39.96 28.65
N VAL A 239 48.35 39.80 29.41
CA VAL A 239 47.00 40.17 28.97
C VAL A 239 46.92 41.68 28.67
N ARG A 240 47.54 42.52 29.51
CA ARG A 240 47.61 43.97 29.27
C ARG A 240 48.46 44.31 28.05
N GLU A 241 49.57 43.62 27.84
CA GLU A 241 50.44 43.83 26.68
C GLU A 241 49.78 43.40 25.36
N ILE A 242 49.13 42.24 25.33
CA ILE A 242 48.35 41.80 24.15
C ILE A 242 47.20 42.75 23.87
N ARG A 243 46.55 43.32 24.90
CA ARG A 243 45.54 44.37 24.69
C ARG A 243 46.10 45.61 24.01
N LYS A 244 47.34 46.01 24.32
CA LYS A 244 48.03 47.13 23.63
C LYS A 244 48.33 46.77 22.18
N VAL A 245 48.78 45.55 21.92
CA VAL A 245 49.03 45.04 20.55
C VAL A 245 47.74 45.05 19.73
N LEU A 246 46.66 44.50 20.28
CA LEU A 246 45.34 44.50 19.66
C LEU A 246 44.82 45.92 19.42
N ALA A 247 45.02 46.85 20.36
CA ALA A 247 44.62 48.25 20.19
C ALA A 247 45.33 48.91 19.00
N LEU A 248 46.64 48.68 18.84
CA LEU A 248 47.41 49.19 17.70
C LEU A 248 46.96 48.57 16.38
N ILE A 249 46.74 47.25 16.36
CA ILE A 249 46.24 46.53 15.18
C ILE A 249 44.87 47.08 14.73
N MET A 250 43.98 47.34 15.69
CA MET A 250 42.62 47.81 15.44
C MET A 250 42.50 49.33 15.24
N GLU A 251 43.58 50.10 15.33
CA GLU A 251 43.55 51.57 15.19
C GLU A 251 43.23 51.99 13.75
N ARG A 252 43.63 51.21 12.74
CA ARG A 252 43.57 51.60 11.31
C ARG A 252 43.11 50.49 10.35
N PRO A 253 41.98 49.81 10.57
CA PRO A 253 41.49 48.77 9.66
C PRO A 253 41.16 49.31 8.25
N GLN A 254 40.87 50.62 8.14
CA GLN A 254 40.47 51.28 6.88
C GLN A 254 41.63 51.45 5.88
N VAL A 255 42.88 51.36 6.34
CA VAL A 255 44.08 51.52 5.49
C VAL A 255 44.44 50.22 4.77
N LEU A 256 43.80 49.11 5.14
CA LEU A 256 44.09 47.78 4.63
C LEU A 256 43.31 47.49 3.35
N THR A 257 43.96 46.77 2.44
CA THR A 257 43.27 46.16 1.30
C THR A 257 42.25 45.12 1.79
N PRO A 258 41.15 44.87 1.05
CA PRO A 258 40.15 43.85 1.42
C PRO A 258 40.69 42.46 1.80
N PRO A 259 41.67 41.86 1.09
CA PRO A 259 42.26 40.59 1.51
C PRO A 259 43.03 40.71 2.84
N ALA A 260 43.85 41.75 3.00
CA ALA A 260 44.60 41.98 4.23
C ALA A 260 43.67 42.23 5.44
N ALA A 261 42.57 42.95 5.24
CA ALA A 261 41.58 43.19 6.29
C ALA A 261 40.85 41.90 6.72
N MET A 262 40.54 41.01 5.78
CA MET A 262 39.94 39.71 6.10
C MET A 262 40.91 38.80 6.85
N GLU A 263 42.17 38.73 6.40
CA GLU A 263 43.22 37.99 7.10
C GLU A 263 43.43 38.54 8.51
N LEU A 264 43.52 39.86 8.65
CA LEU A 264 43.66 40.52 9.93
C LEU A 264 42.47 40.24 10.85
N ALA A 265 41.25 40.29 10.33
CA ALA A 265 40.05 39.98 11.10
C ALA A 265 40.08 38.54 11.63
N ALA A 266 40.51 37.56 10.83
CA ALA A 266 40.66 36.18 11.25
C ALA A 266 41.72 36.03 12.36
N ILE A 267 42.88 36.68 12.21
CA ILE A 267 43.95 36.68 13.21
C ILE A 267 43.49 37.36 14.51
N VAL A 268 42.87 38.54 14.41
CA VAL A 268 42.34 39.27 15.56
C VAL A 268 41.29 38.45 16.30
N ALA A 269 40.46 37.68 15.59
CA ALA A 269 39.46 36.85 16.24
C ALA A 269 40.06 35.65 17.00
N GLU A 270 41.09 35.02 16.44
CA GLU A 270 41.86 33.98 17.12
C GLU A 270 42.56 34.54 18.38
N VAL A 271 43.21 35.69 18.24
CA VAL A 271 43.94 36.36 19.33
C VAL A 271 42.99 36.87 20.42
N ALA A 272 41.85 37.46 20.04
CA ALA A 272 40.87 38.00 20.98
C ALA A 272 40.09 36.91 21.71
N SER A 273 39.77 35.79 21.05
CA SER A 273 39.08 34.66 21.71
C SER A 273 39.95 34.04 22.81
N ALA A 274 41.26 33.93 22.59
CA ALA A 274 42.22 33.43 23.57
C ALA A 274 42.42 34.34 24.81
N VAL A 275 41.91 35.58 24.80
CA VAL A 275 42.01 36.52 25.93
C VAL A 275 40.63 36.96 26.44
N LEU A 276 39.56 36.45 25.83
CA LEU A 276 38.19 36.93 26.03
C LEU A 276 37.71 36.82 27.48
N GLU A 277 38.05 35.70 28.16
CA GLU A 277 37.67 35.44 29.56
C GLU A 277 38.22 36.50 30.53
N TRP A 278 39.42 37.01 30.27
CA TRP A 278 40.11 37.97 31.15
C TRP A 278 39.94 39.43 30.71
N ALA A 279 39.45 39.68 29.48
CA ALA A 279 39.27 41.02 28.93
C ALA A 279 38.05 41.11 27.99
N PRO A 280 36.81 41.02 28.52
CA PRO A 280 35.58 40.98 27.71
C PRO A 280 35.34 42.26 26.89
N ALA A 281 35.88 43.41 27.32
CA ALA A 281 35.78 44.67 26.60
C ALA A 281 36.36 44.62 25.18
N ILE A 282 37.29 43.69 24.89
CA ILE A 282 37.89 43.53 23.57
C ILE A 282 36.84 43.19 22.52
N ALA A 283 35.84 42.37 22.85
CA ALA A 283 34.79 42.00 21.90
C ALA A 283 33.95 43.21 21.45
N ALA A 284 33.67 44.15 22.35
CA ALA A 284 33.01 45.41 22.01
C ALA A 284 33.88 46.30 21.09
N HIS A 285 35.19 46.34 21.34
CA HIS A 285 36.12 47.08 20.46
C HIS A 285 36.23 46.47 19.06
N VAL A 286 36.29 45.13 18.96
CA VAL A 286 36.26 44.41 17.67
C VAL A 286 35.00 44.78 16.88
N LYS A 287 33.83 44.79 17.53
CA LYS A 287 32.58 45.22 16.90
C LYS A 287 32.65 46.66 16.38
N VAL A 288 33.13 47.62 17.18
CA VAL A 288 33.19 49.03 16.79
C VAL A 288 34.11 49.24 15.59
N GLN A 289 35.28 48.59 15.59
CA GLN A 289 36.31 48.82 14.57
C GLN A 289 36.01 48.08 13.25
N PHE A 290 35.50 46.85 13.33
CA PHE A 290 35.23 46.03 12.16
C PHE A 290 33.76 46.10 11.68
N GLY A 291 32.83 46.58 12.50
CA GLY A 291 31.41 46.66 12.15
C GLY A 291 31.11 47.56 10.95
N GLY A 292 31.91 48.61 10.72
CA GLY A 292 31.79 49.49 9.55
C GLY A 292 32.03 48.76 8.22
N MET A 293 32.79 47.65 8.23
CA MET A 293 33.09 46.88 7.03
C MET A 293 31.86 46.17 6.43
N ALA A 294 30.79 45.99 7.20
CA ALA A 294 29.53 45.42 6.72
C ALA A 294 28.91 46.29 5.60
N TYR A 295 29.18 47.59 5.60
CA TYR A 295 28.66 48.52 4.58
C TYR A 295 29.50 48.54 3.31
N SER A 296 30.67 47.89 3.28
CA SER A 296 31.50 47.81 2.09
C SER A 296 30.82 47.07 0.93
N SER A 297 31.29 47.32 -0.29
CA SER A 297 30.88 46.59 -1.50
C SER A 297 31.62 45.27 -1.67
N SER A 298 32.73 45.06 -0.97
CA SER A 298 33.55 43.85 -1.08
C SER A 298 32.92 42.68 -0.31
N PRO A 299 32.70 41.50 -0.96
CA PRO A 299 32.16 40.32 -0.29
C PRO A 299 33.10 39.75 0.78
N MET A 300 34.42 39.94 0.62
CA MET A 300 35.44 39.44 1.56
C MET A 300 35.33 40.14 2.91
N LEU A 301 35.13 41.45 2.88
CA LEU A 301 34.94 42.27 4.08
C LEU A 301 33.61 41.95 4.77
N LEU A 302 32.54 41.80 4.01
CA LEU A 302 31.24 41.37 4.54
C LEU A 302 31.32 39.98 5.19
N HIS A 303 32.00 39.02 4.55
CA HIS A 303 32.25 37.70 5.13
C HIS A 303 33.06 37.78 6.43
N SER A 304 34.09 38.62 6.47
CA SER A 304 34.91 38.81 7.69
C SER A 304 34.09 39.35 8.88
N VAL A 305 33.10 40.21 8.64
CA VAL A 305 32.18 40.67 9.70
C VAL A 305 31.26 39.54 10.15
N LEU A 306 30.78 38.70 9.23
CA LEU A 306 29.96 37.54 9.57
C LEU A 306 30.74 36.49 10.39
N THR A 307 32.02 36.26 10.09
CA THR A 307 32.87 35.36 10.89
C THR A 307 33.08 35.90 12.30
N LEU A 308 33.34 37.21 12.44
CA LEU A 308 33.43 37.87 13.75
C LEU A 308 32.11 37.82 14.52
N PHE A 309 30.99 37.99 13.81
CA PHE A 309 29.64 37.90 14.38
C PHE A 309 29.32 36.50 14.92
N VAL A 310 29.75 35.44 14.23
CA VAL A 310 29.59 34.05 14.70
C VAL A 310 30.47 33.78 15.92
N GLN A 311 31.71 34.26 15.93
CA GLN A 311 32.69 34.01 16.99
C GLN A 311 32.44 34.81 18.27
N PHE A 312 31.87 36.02 18.20
CA PHE A 312 31.60 36.88 19.36
C PHE A 312 30.11 37.26 19.49
N PRO A 313 29.19 36.29 19.72
CA PRO A 313 27.75 36.57 19.85
C PRO A 313 27.45 37.70 20.82
N ASP A 314 28.03 37.66 22.01
CA ASP A 314 27.66 38.52 23.14
C ASP A 314 27.97 40.01 22.90
N ALA A 315 28.84 40.31 21.92
CA ALA A 315 29.15 41.69 21.55
C ALA A 315 28.10 42.31 20.61
N PHE A 316 27.37 41.49 19.85
CA PHE A 316 26.36 41.94 18.88
C PHE A 316 24.97 41.76 19.48
N GLY A 317 24.24 42.86 19.64
CA GLY A 317 22.86 42.81 20.14
C GLY A 317 21.86 42.54 19.02
N ALA A 318 20.59 42.30 19.37
CA ALA A 318 19.51 42.02 18.41
C ALA A 318 19.36 43.09 17.30
N ASP A 319 19.64 44.37 17.61
CA ASP A 319 19.61 45.44 16.61
C ASP A 319 20.78 45.38 15.62
N ASP A 320 21.93 44.85 16.02
CA ASP A 320 23.04 44.58 15.11
C ASP A 320 22.69 43.45 14.15
N GLU A 321 22.08 42.38 14.66
CA GLU A 321 21.63 41.25 13.84
C GLU A 321 20.65 41.71 12.76
N ARG A 322 19.67 42.54 13.14
CA ARG A 322 18.71 43.14 12.21
C ARG A 322 19.39 44.01 11.16
N ARG A 323 20.39 44.81 11.55
CA ARG A 323 21.15 45.66 10.60
C ARG A 323 21.96 44.82 9.62
N ILE A 324 22.63 43.77 10.09
CA ILE A 324 23.38 42.85 9.24
C ILE A 324 22.43 42.09 8.30
N ALA A 325 21.30 41.61 8.79
CA ALA A 325 20.29 40.93 7.97
C ALA A 325 19.72 41.86 6.88
N ARG A 326 19.39 43.12 7.22
CA ARG A 326 18.99 44.15 6.23
C ARG A 326 20.07 44.38 5.18
N ARG A 327 21.34 44.41 5.60
CA ARG A 327 22.47 44.61 4.69
C ARG A 327 22.67 43.43 3.74
N LEU A 328 22.50 42.20 4.21
CA LEU A 328 22.54 40.99 3.38
C LEU A 328 21.39 40.97 2.37
N ALA A 329 20.18 41.31 2.82
CA ALA A 329 19.01 41.41 1.95
C ALA A 329 19.20 42.50 0.86
N SER A 330 19.75 43.67 1.23
CA SER A 330 20.04 44.74 0.27
C SER A 330 21.15 44.34 -0.71
N ALA A 331 22.21 43.67 -0.23
CA ALA A 331 23.29 43.16 -1.08
C ALA A 331 22.80 42.15 -2.14
N ALA A 332 21.77 41.36 -1.84
CA ALA A 332 21.14 40.46 -2.81
C ALA A 332 20.32 41.21 -3.88
N CYS A 333 19.83 42.40 -3.56
CA CYS A 333 19.00 43.23 -4.45
C CYS A 333 19.82 44.15 -5.37
N GLU A 334 21.05 44.46 -5.02
CA GLU A 334 21.93 45.35 -5.78
C GLU A 334 22.32 44.74 -7.14
N ALA A 335 21.70 45.22 -8.22
CA ALA A 335 21.88 44.69 -9.58
C ALA A 335 23.31 44.83 -10.13
N HIS A 336 24.07 45.83 -9.66
CA HIS A 336 25.46 46.06 -10.09
C HIS A 336 26.45 45.03 -9.51
N ARG A 337 26.03 44.19 -8.55
CA ARG A 337 26.90 43.15 -7.98
C ARG A 337 26.92 41.90 -8.85
N PRO A 338 28.06 41.19 -8.92
CA PRO A 338 28.14 39.89 -9.56
C PRO A 338 27.12 38.89 -8.96
N LEU A 339 26.52 38.07 -9.82
CA LEU A 339 25.56 37.04 -9.41
C LEU A 339 26.05 36.15 -8.26
N PRO A 340 27.30 35.64 -8.24
CA PRO A 340 27.79 34.81 -7.13
C PRO A 340 27.69 35.50 -5.77
N VAL A 341 27.96 36.81 -5.71
CA VAL A 341 27.90 37.59 -4.47
C VAL A 341 26.46 37.76 -4.00
N ARG A 342 25.52 38.00 -4.93
CA ARG A 342 24.09 38.12 -4.62
C ARG A 342 23.51 36.82 -4.07
N LEU A 343 23.91 35.68 -4.65
CA LEU A 343 23.54 34.34 -4.17
C LEU A 343 24.16 34.03 -2.80
N LEU A 344 25.43 34.40 -2.61
CA LEU A 344 26.16 34.19 -1.36
C LEU A 344 25.53 34.99 -0.21
N ALA A 345 25.05 36.21 -0.47
CA ALA A 345 24.34 37.01 0.53
C ALA A 345 23.04 36.32 1.01
N LEU A 346 22.25 35.75 0.10
CA LEU A 346 21.05 34.97 0.45
C LEU A 346 21.41 33.65 1.16
N HIS A 347 22.51 33.01 0.76
CA HIS A 347 23.01 31.81 1.42
C HIS A 347 23.42 32.09 2.87
N TRP A 348 24.16 33.17 3.14
CA TRP A 348 24.50 33.57 4.50
C TRP A 348 23.28 33.91 5.34
N LEU A 349 22.28 34.56 4.74
CA LEU A 349 21.04 34.92 5.43
C LEU A 349 20.22 33.69 5.85
N LEU A 350 20.11 32.67 4.98
CA LEU A 350 19.36 31.44 5.25
C LEU A 350 20.15 30.39 6.04
N GLY A 351 21.48 30.37 5.89
CA GLY A 351 22.36 29.36 6.47
C GLY A 351 22.61 29.54 7.97
N SER A 352 22.46 30.75 8.50
CA SER A 352 22.61 31.02 9.93
C SER A 352 21.27 30.97 10.66
N GLY A 353 21.16 30.07 11.65
CA GLY A 353 19.98 29.99 12.52
C GLY A 353 19.66 31.30 13.26
N ARG A 354 20.65 32.20 13.42
CA ARG A 354 20.49 33.48 14.14
C ARG A 354 19.67 34.51 13.37
N PHE A 355 19.70 34.51 12.04
CA PHE A 355 18.91 35.47 11.26
C PHE A 355 17.44 35.08 11.10
N ARG A 356 17.04 33.86 11.52
CA ARG A 356 15.66 33.35 11.34
C ARG A 356 14.59 34.31 11.86
N GLY A 357 14.80 34.93 13.03
CA GLY A 357 13.84 35.89 13.61
C GLY A 357 13.78 37.26 12.90
N SER A 358 14.79 37.62 12.11
CA SER A 358 14.85 38.91 11.39
C SER A 358 14.36 38.81 9.94
N VAL A 359 14.31 37.61 9.38
CA VAL A 359 13.95 37.35 7.97
C VAL A 359 12.50 37.72 7.61
N PRO A 360 11.48 37.49 8.47
CA PRO A 360 10.10 37.88 8.16
C PRO A 360 9.91 39.38 7.88
N GLY A 361 10.61 40.25 8.63
CA GLY A 361 10.58 41.70 8.43
C GLY A 361 11.27 42.18 7.14
N LEU A 362 11.88 41.28 6.37
CA LEU A 362 12.62 41.57 5.14
C LEU A 362 11.94 41.02 3.88
N ALA A 363 10.72 40.46 3.98
CA ALA A 363 9.99 39.85 2.86
C ALA A 363 10.01 40.69 1.57
N GLN A 364 9.80 42.01 1.69
CA GLN A 364 9.81 42.96 0.57
C GLN A 364 11.12 42.98 -0.25
N TRP A 365 12.24 42.60 0.34
CA TRP A 365 13.55 42.56 -0.34
C TRP A 365 13.76 41.26 -1.11
N PHE A 366 12.98 40.22 -0.83
CA PHE A 366 13.09 38.92 -1.51
C PHE A 366 12.20 38.82 -2.74
N TYR A 367 11.47 39.87 -3.13
CA TYR A 367 10.75 39.85 -4.39
C TYR A 367 11.73 39.71 -5.57
N PRO A 368 11.53 38.72 -6.46
CA PRO A 368 12.33 38.59 -7.66
C PRO A 368 12.10 39.80 -8.58
N GLY A 369 13.18 40.46 -9.01
CA GLY A 369 13.10 41.51 -10.01
C GLY A 369 12.86 40.92 -11.40
N LEU A 370 12.24 41.69 -12.31
CA LEU A 370 11.96 41.23 -13.68
C LEU A 370 13.22 40.72 -14.40
N PHE A 371 14.34 41.46 -14.24
CA PHE A 371 15.64 41.19 -14.86
C PHE A 371 16.60 40.34 -14.00
N ASP A 372 16.13 39.77 -12.89
CA ASP A 372 16.98 38.88 -12.10
C ASP A 372 17.22 37.56 -12.87
N PRO A 373 18.45 37.01 -12.86
CA PRO A 373 18.70 35.71 -13.46
C PRO A 373 17.94 34.61 -12.71
N LEU A 374 17.57 33.53 -13.41
CA LEU A 374 16.70 32.49 -12.87
C LEU A 374 17.23 31.88 -11.57
N ALA A 375 18.54 31.68 -11.44
CA ALA A 375 19.18 31.17 -10.22
C ALA A 375 18.94 32.08 -9.01
N LEU A 376 18.91 33.40 -9.21
CA LEU A 376 18.63 34.36 -8.16
C LEU A 376 17.14 34.43 -7.84
N LYS A 377 16.26 34.39 -8.86
CA LYS A 377 14.81 34.29 -8.65
C LYS A 377 14.46 33.07 -7.81
N ALA A 378 15.06 31.91 -8.10
CA ALA A 378 14.88 30.68 -7.34
C ALA A 378 15.28 30.84 -5.86
N LYS A 379 16.46 31.41 -5.58
CA LYS A 379 16.91 31.62 -4.20
C LYS A 379 16.11 32.66 -3.44
N LYS A 380 15.65 33.72 -4.11
CA LYS A 380 14.74 34.71 -3.55
C LYS A 380 13.38 34.11 -3.20
N LEU A 381 12.83 33.25 -4.06
CA LEU A 381 11.62 32.49 -3.76
C LEU A 381 11.83 31.48 -2.62
N ASP A 382 12.99 30.82 -2.53
CA ASP A 382 13.34 29.98 -1.37
C ASP A 382 13.29 30.82 -0.06
N CYS A 383 13.73 32.09 -0.08
CA CYS A 383 13.62 33.00 1.07
C CYS A 383 12.17 33.38 1.39
N LEU A 384 11.35 33.70 0.39
CA LEU A 384 9.93 33.99 0.58
C LEU A 384 9.18 32.77 1.13
N ALA A 385 9.51 31.57 0.67
CA ALA A 385 8.97 30.32 1.17
C ALA A 385 9.31 30.11 2.65
N PHE A 386 10.54 30.43 3.06
CA PHE A 386 10.94 30.39 4.46
C PHE A 386 10.17 31.41 5.32
N VAL A 387 9.96 32.63 4.82
CA VAL A 387 9.14 33.65 5.51
C VAL A 387 7.70 33.17 5.68
N ALA A 388 7.10 32.60 4.63
CA ALA A 388 5.73 32.10 4.67
C ALA A 388 5.58 30.95 5.68
N ALA A 389 6.52 30.02 5.70
CA ALA A 389 6.54 28.91 6.66
C ALA A 389 6.72 29.36 8.12
N GLY A 390 7.47 30.43 8.37
CA GLY A 390 7.73 30.95 9.72
C GLY A 390 6.59 31.80 10.31
N ILE A 391 5.74 32.41 9.48
CA ILE A 391 4.62 33.24 9.93
C ILE A 391 3.42 32.40 10.36
N ASP A 392 3.20 31.22 9.76
CA ASP A 392 2.09 30.32 10.11
C ASP A 392 2.29 29.62 11.49
N GLY A 393 3.52 29.58 12.03
CA GLY A 393 3.82 29.01 13.35
C GLY A 393 3.61 29.96 14.54
N ASP A 394 3.67 31.28 14.32
CA ASP A 394 3.43 32.28 15.36
C ASP A 394 1.95 32.71 15.31
N LYS A 395 1.16 32.19 16.26
CA LYS A 395 -0.27 32.49 16.44
C LYS A 395 -0.53 34.01 16.60
N VAL A 396 -0.70 34.73 15.50
CA VAL A 396 -1.33 36.07 15.48
C VAL A 396 -2.37 36.10 14.36
N GLY A 397 -3.63 35.92 14.76
CA GLY A 397 -4.77 35.72 13.87
C GLY A 397 -5.04 36.83 12.85
N GLY A 398 -5.68 36.40 11.77
CA GLY A 398 -6.67 37.19 11.01
C GLY A 398 -6.15 38.12 9.90
N ARG A 399 -4.98 38.76 10.03
CA ARG A 399 -4.48 39.72 9.00
C ARG A 399 -3.21 39.30 8.26
N TYR A 400 -2.38 38.44 8.84
CA TYR A 400 -1.09 38.06 8.23
C TYR A 400 -1.18 36.88 7.24
N GLY A 401 -2.12 35.93 7.42
CA GLY A 401 -2.33 34.82 6.48
C GLY A 401 -2.77 35.25 5.07
N GLN A 402 -3.48 36.38 4.98
CA GLN A 402 -3.88 36.98 3.69
C GLN A 402 -2.76 37.83 3.06
N GLN A 403 -1.72 38.17 3.83
CA GLN A 403 -0.51 38.78 3.33
C GLN A 403 0.45 37.70 2.82
N THR A 404 0.58 36.55 3.50
CA THR A 404 1.49 35.46 3.09
C THR A 404 1.11 34.81 1.76
N SER A 405 -0.18 34.59 1.49
CA SER A 405 -0.62 34.11 0.16
C SER A 405 -0.29 35.11 -0.95
N LYS A 406 -0.53 36.40 -0.71
CA LYS A 406 -0.16 37.48 -1.65
C LYS A 406 1.34 37.57 -1.89
N LEU A 407 2.19 37.38 -0.87
CA LEU A 407 3.64 37.39 -1.03
C LEU A 407 4.12 36.33 -2.03
N ILE A 408 3.46 35.17 -2.04
CA ILE A 408 3.82 34.04 -2.89
C ILE A 408 3.25 34.22 -4.29
N ASP A 409 1.99 34.65 -4.39
CA ASP A 409 1.35 34.98 -5.68
C ASP A 409 2.17 36.04 -6.44
N ASP A 410 2.49 37.16 -5.77
CA ASP A 410 3.28 38.26 -6.34
C ASP A 410 4.71 37.81 -6.70
N GLY A 411 5.29 36.89 -5.92
CA GLY A 411 6.60 36.30 -6.21
C GLY A 411 6.59 35.37 -7.43
N LEU A 412 5.54 34.57 -7.59
CA LEU A 412 5.38 33.61 -8.70
C LEU A 412 5.15 34.30 -10.05
N VAL A 413 4.47 35.47 -10.05
CA VAL A 413 4.26 36.30 -11.26
C VAL A 413 5.58 36.62 -11.97
N CYS A 414 6.66 36.89 -11.21
CA CYS A 414 7.97 37.24 -11.75
C CYS A 414 8.73 36.04 -12.36
N VAL A 415 8.34 34.80 -12.05
CA VAL A 415 8.92 33.57 -12.60
C VAL A 415 8.07 33.02 -13.74
N SER A 416 6.75 33.16 -13.66
CA SER A 416 5.84 32.74 -14.72
C SER A 416 5.81 33.72 -15.90
N ALA A 417 6.54 34.83 -15.92
CA ALA A 417 6.47 35.82 -17.00
C ALA A 417 5.02 36.21 -17.38
N PHE A 418 4.13 36.28 -16.37
CA PHE A 418 2.69 36.49 -16.51
C PHE A 418 1.90 35.38 -17.25
N ARG A 419 2.54 34.25 -17.61
CA ARG A 419 1.92 33.07 -18.28
C ARG A 419 2.66 31.77 -17.96
N TRP A 420 1.96 30.77 -17.43
CA TRP A 420 2.57 29.47 -17.18
C TRP A 420 3.18 28.83 -18.44
N LEU A 421 4.46 28.48 -18.37
CA LEU A 421 5.23 27.88 -19.46
C LEU A 421 5.11 26.35 -19.44
N PRO A 422 5.38 25.65 -20.57
CA PRO A 422 5.30 24.19 -20.67
C PRO A 422 6.15 23.44 -19.65
N ALA A 423 5.88 22.14 -19.47
CA ALA A 423 6.52 21.29 -18.46
C ALA A 423 8.06 21.21 -18.52
N TRP A 424 8.67 21.37 -19.70
CA TRP A 424 10.13 21.39 -19.87
C TRP A 424 10.78 22.73 -19.55
N SER A 425 10.00 23.74 -19.19
CA SER A 425 10.49 25.08 -18.85
C SER A 425 11.16 25.07 -17.48
N THR A 426 12.38 25.61 -17.41
CA THR A 426 13.14 25.75 -16.16
C THR A 426 12.45 26.69 -15.17
N GLU A 427 11.72 27.67 -15.67
CA GLU A 427 10.95 28.68 -14.95
C GLU A 427 9.77 28.03 -14.21
N THR A 428 9.01 27.20 -14.91
CA THR A 428 7.92 26.40 -14.31
C THR A 428 8.49 25.47 -13.24
N GLY A 429 9.63 24.83 -13.49
CA GLY A 429 10.32 24.00 -12.49
C GLY A 429 10.73 24.79 -11.22
N VAL A 430 11.19 26.04 -11.37
CA VAL A 430 11.52 26.91 -10.25
C VAL A 430 10.28 27.31 -9.45
N ALA A 431 9.16 27.61 -10.12
CA ALA A 431 7.90 27.93 -9.47
C ALA A 431 7.38 26.75 -8.61
N PHE A 432 7.33 25.53 -9.17
CA PHE A 432 6.91 24.34 -8.43
C PHE A 432 7.88 23.95 -7.32
N ARG A 433 9.18 24.19 -7.50
CA ARG A 433 10.16 24.05 -6.41
C ARG A 433 9.88 25.03 -5.27
N ALA A 434 9.52 26.28 -5.56
CA ALA A 434 9.20 27.26 -4.53
C ALA A 434 7.95 26.83 -3.75
N LEU A 435 6.88 26.41 -4.45
CA LEU A 435 5.68 25.84 -3.81
C LEU A 435 6.01 24.65 -2.91
N HIS A 436 6.85 23.72 -3.40
CA HIS A 436 7.31 22.57 -2.62
C HIS A 436 8.04 23.00 -1.34
N ARG A 437 8.90 24.03 -1.43
CA ARG A 437 9.64 24.59 -0.28
C ARG A 437 8.73 25.23 0.75
N VAL A 438 7.60 25.83 0.36
CA VAL A 438 6.63 26.37 1.31
C VAL A 438 5.96 25.24 2.10
N LEU A 439 5.45 24.22 1.39
CA LEU A 439 4.76 23.07 2.00
C LEU A 439 5.67 22.28 2.94
N VAL A 440 6.91 22.01 2.53
CA VAL A 440 7.89 21.30 3.36
C VAL A 440 8.47 22.20 4.46
N GLY A 441 8.59 23.52 4.22
CA GLY A 441 9.17 24.46 5.17
C GLY A 441 8.33 24.62 6.45
N ALA A 442 7.01 24.48 6.36
CA ALA A 442 6.10 24.55 7.49
C ALA A 442 6.11 23.29 8.37
N SER A 443 6.57 22.17 7.85
CA SER A 443 6.86 20.95 8.63
C SER A 443 8.24 20.41 8.24
N PRO A 444 9.34 21.04 8.71
CA PRO A 444 10.67 20.55 8.44
C PRO A 444 10.85 19.18 9.09
N HIS A 445 11.65 18.30 8.48
CA HIS A 445 12.07 17.06 9.14
C HIS A 445 12.72 17.42 10.47
N SER A 446 12.02 17.21 11.58
CA SER A 446 12.61 17.38 12.91
C SER A 446 13.72 16.33 13.04
N THR A 447 14.88 16.74 13.50
CA THR A 447 15.98 15.81 13.83
C THR A 447 15.67 14.96 15.07
N ASN A 448 14.48 15.09 15.65
CA ASN A 448 13.98 14.27 16.74
C ASN A 448 12.77 13.48 16.25
N ASP A 449 12.85 12.16 16.37
CA ASP A 449 11.87 11.13 15.98
C ASP A 449 10.56 11.14 16.80
N MET A 450 10.17 12.27 17.40
CA MET A 450 8.80 12.44 17.89
C MET A 450 7.96 12.97 16.73
N GLY A 451 6.94 12.20 16.34
CA GLY A 451 6.12 12.39 15.15
C GLY A 451 5.68 13.84 14.85
N CYS A 452 5.39 14.10 13.57
CA CYS A 452 5.04 15.40 13.00
C CYS A 452 3.93 16.16 13.76
N SER A 453 4.31 16.91 14.80
CA SER A 453 3.43 17.83 15.54
C SER A 453 2.81 18.95 14.68
N GLY A 454 3.33 19.19 13.46
CA GLY A 454 2.91 20.30 12.58
C GLY A 454 1.87 19.94 11.50
N ALA A 455 1.49 18.67 11.36
CA ALA A 455 0.57 18.25 10.28
C ALA A 455 -0.83 18.89 10.41
N GLY A 456 -1.36 18.95 11.65
CA GLY A 456 -2.67 19.56 11.93
C GLY A 456 -2.70 21.08 11.80
N GLU A 457 -1.57 21.78 12.00
CA GLU A 457 -1.50 23.23 11.92
C GLU A 457 -1.48 23.72 10.45
N LEU A 458 -0.77 23.01 9.57
CA LEU A 458 -0.74 23.34 8.14
C LEU A 458 -2.06 22.98 7.42
N LEU A 459 -2.72 21.88 7.79
CA LEU A 459 -4.03 21.50 7.25
C LEU A 459 -5.09 22.59 7.43
N ASN A 460 -5.00 23.35 8.51
CA ASN A 460 -5.91 24.45 8.83
C ASN A 460 -5.39 25.82 8.36
N SER A 461 -4.22 25.87 7.69
CA SER A 461 -3.65 27.13 7.24
C SER A 461 -4.38 27.68 6.01
N THR A 462 -4.66 28.97 6.05
CA THR A 462 -5.17 29.72 4.89
C THR A 462 -4.24 29.67 3.68
N THR A 463 -2.92 29.48 3.89
CA THR A 463 -1.94 29.38 2.80
C THR A 463 -2.08 28.06 2.06
N PHE A 464 -2.32 26.97 2.79
CA PHE A 464 -2.52 25.64 2.21
C PHE A 464 -3.82 25.55 1.39
N HIS A 465 -4.93 26.06 1.92
CA HIS A 465 -6.20 26.13 1.18
C HIS A 465 -6.11 27.01 -0.08
N HIS A 466 -5.38 28.13 -0.02
CA HIS A 466 -5.10 28.96 -1.19
C HIS A 466 -4.29 28.20 -2.25
N PHE A 467 -3.31 27.39 -1.86
CA PHE A 467 -2.56 26.56 -2.80
C PHE A 467 -3.38 25.43 -3.40
N GLN A 468 -4.26 24.80 -2.62
CA GLN A 468 -5.22 23.82 -3.13
C GLN A 468 -6.07 24.43 -4.25
N ALA A 469 -6.65 25.62 -4.01
CA ALA A 469 -7.42 26.35 -5.01
C ALA A 469 -6.58 26.72 -6.24
N MET A 470 -5.40 27.29 -6.03
CA MET A 470 -4.47 27.66 -7.12
C MET A 470 -4.11 26.45 -7.99
N LEU A 471 -3.79 25.29 -7.39
CA LEU A 471 -3.46 24.07 -8.13
C LEU A 471 -4.64 23.56 -8.96
N VAL A 472 -5.86 23.62 -8.42
CA VAL A 472 -7.09 23.25 -9.14
C VAL A 472 -7.35 24.21 -10.30
N ASP A 473 -7.18 25.52 -10.10
CA ASP A 473 -7.38 26.49 -11.18
C ASP A 473 -6.30 26.35 -12.26
N MET A 474 -5.02 26.21 -11.90
CA MET A 474 -3.92 25.95 -12.83
C MET A 474 -4.11 24.66 -13.65
N THR A 475 -4.57 23.57 -13.02
CA THR A 475 -4.85 22.32 -13.73
C THR A 475 -6.03 22.44 -14.68
N SER A 476 -7.03 23.27 -14.35
CA SER A 476 -8.20 23.51 -15.19
C SER A 476 -7.90 24.41 -16.39
N GLU A 477 -7.09 25.46 -16.21
CA GLU A 477 -6.77 26.46 -17.23
C GLU A 477 -5.61 26.05 -18.14
N HIS A 478 -4.64 25.28 -17.61
CA HIS A 478 -3.38 24.98 -18.30
C HIS A 478 -3.06 23.47 -18.33
N ARG A 479 -3.61 22.77 -19.32
CA ARG A 479 -3.42 21.31 -19.53
C ARG A 479 -1.96 20.87 -19.63
N GLY A 480 -1.07 21.72 -20.14
CA GLY A 480 0.36 21.43 -20.28
C GLY A 480 1.10 21.30 -18.94
N LEU A 481 0.52 21.77 -17.84
CA LEU A 481 1.11 21.67 -16.50
C LEU A 481 0.74 20.39 -15.75
N VAL A 482 -0.25 19.63 -16.24
CA VAL A 482 -0.77 18.45 -15.55
C VAL A 482 0.33 17.42 -15.23
N PRO A 483 1.27 17.10 -16.14
CA PRO A 483 2.39 16.21 -15.81
C PRO A 483 3.32 16.77 -14.73
N VAL A 484 3.53 18.10 -14.68
CA VAL A 484 4.37 18.75 -13.66
C VAL A 484 3.70 18.67 -12.28
N ILE A 485 2.38 18.86 -12.25
CA ILE A 485 1.59 18.78 -11.02
C ILE A 485 1.55 17.34 -10.51
N ALA A 486 1.44 16.36 -11.41
CA ALA A 486 1.57 14.95 -11.05
C ALA A 486 2.95 14.62 -10.46
N ASP A 487 4.05 15.09 -11.09
CA ASP A 487 5.41 14.89 -10.55
C ASP A 487 5.60 15.60 -9.20
N PHE A 488 5.06 16.81 -9.05
CA PHE A 488 5.07 17.56 -7.80
C PHE A 488 4.38 16.80 -6.66
N ILE A 489 3.18 16.24 -6.90
CA ILE A 489 2.46 15.42 -5.91
C ILE A 489 3.23 14.12 -5.62
N ASN A 490 3.81 13.47 -6.63
CA ASN A 490 4.61 12.26 -6.45
C ASN A 490 5.81 12.47 -5.52
N ARG A 491 6.48 13.62 -5.62
CA ARG A 491 7.61 13.95 -4.73
C ARG A 491 7.18 14.08 -3.27
N LEU A 492 5.97 14.59 -3.02
CA LEU A 492 5.40 14.67 -1.67
C LEU A 492 5.00 13.28 -1.15
N LEU A 493 4.37 12.46 -2.00
CA LEU A 493 3.99 11.08 -1.66
C LEU A 493 5.18 10.15 -1.42
N ALA A 494 6.30 10.36 -2.12
CA ALA A 494 7.53 9.59 -1.93
C ALA A 494 8.22 9.88 -0.58
N CYS A 495 7.82 10.93 0.13
CA CYS A 495 8.39 11.33 1.40
C CYS A 495 7.48 10.91 2.56
N THR A 496 7.94 10.06 3.47
CA THR A 496 7.14 9.53 4.59
C THR A 496 6.59 10.62 5.51
N THR A 497 7.30 11.72 5.71
CA THR A 497 6.85 12.83 6.56
C THR A 497 5.85 13.77 5.89
N HIS A 498 5.82 13.82 4.55
CA HIS A 498 4.97 14.73 3.77
C HIS A 498 3.93 13.98 2.92
N GLN A 499 3.86 12.66 3.06
CA GLN A 499 2.93 11.80 2.34
C GLN A 499 1.48 12.27 2.51
N TRP A 500 1.10 12.64 3.74
CA TRP A 500 -0.22 13.17 4.05
C TRP A 500 -0.55 14.46 3.27
N VAL A 501 0.43 15.33 2.98
CA VAL A 501 0.21 16.54 2.15
C VAL A 501 -0.14 16.12 0.72
N GLY A 502 0.59 15.16 0.17
CA GLY A 502 0.33 14.59 -1.15
C GLY A 502 -1.06 13.96 -1.24
N GLU A 503 -1.46 13.20 -0.21
CA GLU A 503 -2.79 12.59 -0.11
C GLU A 503 -3.92 13.63 -0.06
N GLN A 504 -3.75 14.70 0.72
CA GLN A 504 -4.74 15.80 0.77
C GLN A 504 -4.85 16.55 -0.55
N LEU A 505 -3.72 16.79 -1.23
CA LEU A 505 -3.75 17.38 -2.58
C LEU A 505 -4.47 16.47 -3.58
N LEU A 506 -4.25 15.15 -3.53
CA LEU A 506 -4.99 14.20 -4.37
C LEU A 506 -6.49 14.19 -4.03
N ARG A 507 -6.86 14.28 -2.76
CA ARG A 507 -8.25 14.41 -2.34
C ARG A 507 -8.89 15.69 -2.87
N THR A 508 -8.19 16.83 -2.85
CA THR A 508 -8.69 18.07 -3.46
C THR A 508 -8.84 17.96 -4.98
N VAL A 509 -7.95 17.23 -5.65
CA VAL A 509 -8.08 16.94 -7.08
C VAL A 509 -9.33 16.08 -7.33
N ASP A 510 -9.57 15.03 -6.54
CA ASP A 510 -10.80 14.22 -6.61
C ASP A 510 -12.06 15.07 -6.37
N GLU A 511 -12.03 15.93 -5.34
CA GLU A 511 -13.20 16.67 -4.89
C GLU A 511 -13.57 17.85 -5.79
N CYS A 512 -12.57 18.63 -6.22
CA CYS A 512 -12.77 19.92 -6.86
C CYS A 512 -12.41 19.94 -8.35
N LEU A 513 -11.48 19.09 -8.82
CA LEU A 513 -11.08 19.06 -10.23
C LEU A 513 -11.93 18.08 -11.05
N LEU A 514 -12.11 16.83 -10.59
CA LEU A 514 -12.83 15.81 -11.37
C LEU A 514 -14.24 16.24 -11.82
N PRO A 515 -15.05 16.94 -11.00
CA PRO A 515 -16.37 17.41 -11.44
C PRO A 515 -16.32 18.49 -12.53
N ARG A 516 -15.20 19.21 -12.67
CA ARG A 516 -15.01 20.28 -13.67
C ARG A 516 -14.56 19.74 -15.04
N LEU A 517 -14.20 18.46 -15.15
CA LEU A 517 -13.65 17.88 -16.37
C LEU A 517 -14.74 17.33 -17.30
N GLU A 518 -14.69 17.72 -18.58
CA GLU A 518 -15.61 17.21 -19.60
C GLU A 518 -15.08 15.95 -20.31
N PRO A 519 -15.92 14.92 -20.55
CA PRO A 519 -15.52 13.72 -21.27
C PRO A 519 -15.19 13.95 -22.75
N GLY A 520 -13.97 13.63 -23.18
CA GLY A 520 -13.53 13.71 -24.58
C GLY A 520 -12.04 13.42 -24.75
N TYR A 521 -11.52 13.60 -25.98
CA TYR A 521 -10.11 13.27 -26.28
C TYR A 521 -9.09 14.09 -25.48
N LEU A 522 -9.50 15.25 -24.96
CA LEU A 522 -8.66 16.15 -24.18
C LEU A 522 -8.41 15.66 -22.75
N LEU A 523 -9.17 14.67 -22.29
CA LEU A 523 -9.01 14.07 -20.97
C LEU A 523 -7.69 13.28 -20.83
N ALA A 524 -7.08 12.88 -21.95
CA ALA A 524 -5.81 12.14 -21.95
C ALA A 524 -4.66 12.86 -21.26
N SER A 525 -4.67 14.20 -21.20
CA SER A 525 -3.64 14.95 -20.47
C SER A 525 -3.69 14.75 -18.96
N TYR A 526 -4.83 14.28 -18.42
CA TYR A 526 -5.07 14.09 -16.99
C TYR A 526 -4.83 12.65 -16.51
N TYR A 527 -4.59 11.69 -17.42
CA TYR A 527 -4.30 10.31 -17.05
C TYR A 527 -3.13 10.13 -16.06
N PRO A 528 -2.03 10.91 -16.14
CA PRO A 528 -0.98 10.83 -15.11
C PRO A 528 -1.49 11.15 -13.70
N LEU A 529 -2.49 12.01 -13.54
CA LEU A 529 -3.10 12.27 -12.23
C LEU A 529 -4.07 11.14 -11.84
N PHE A 530 -4.84 10.60 -12.79
CA PHE A 530 -5.78 9.52 -12.52
C PHE A 530 -5.09 8.22 -12.11
N GLU A 531 -3.97 7.89 -12.77
CA GLU A 531 -3.12 6.76 -12.37
C GLU A 531 -2.62 6.93 -10.92
N LYS A 532 -2.42 8.17 -10.45
CA LYS A 532 -1.98 8.46 -9.07
C LYS A 532 -3.10 8.43 -8.05
N ILE A 533 -4.29 8.91 -8.41
CA ILE A 533 -5.48 8.73 -7.59
C ILE A 533 -5.75 7.24 -7.41
N ALA A 534 -5.67 6.45 -8.49
CA ALA A 534 -5.88 5.00 -8.47
C ALA A 534 -4.79 4.19 -7.74
N GLN A 535 -3.60 4.75 -7.53
CA GLN A 535 -2.52 4.13 -6.74
C GLN A 535 -2.69 4.37 -5.23
N ASN A 536 -3.48 5.36 -4.83
CA ASN A 536 -3.53 5.82 -3.45
C ASN A 536 -4.73 5.24 -2.70
N GLU A 537 -4.46 4.43 -1.68
CA GLU A 537 -5.49 3.72 -0.91
C GLU A 537 -6.41 4.65 -0.11
N THR A 538 -5.95 5.86 0.27
CA THR A 538 -6.69 6.77 1.15
C THR A 538 -7.67 7.69 0.42
N VAL A 539 -7.63 7.74 -0.92
CA VAL A 539 -8.47 8.60 -1.75
C VAL A 539 -9.67 7.79 -2.27
N PRO A 540 -10.91 8.31 -2.16
CA PRO A 540 -12.10 7.64 -2.68
C PRO A 540 -12.06 7.53 -4.21
N GLN A 541 -12.37 6.34 -4.75
CA GLN A 541 -12.24 6.05 -6.18
C GLN A 541 -13.54 6.26 -6.99
N LEU A 542 -14.68 6.47 -6.32
CA LEU A 542 -16.00 6.47 -6.95
C LEU A 542 -16.13 7.52 -8.07
N ARG A 543 -15.73 8.77 -7.81
CA ARG A 543 -15.87 9.88 -8.78
C ARG A 543 -14.99 9.67 -10.00
N LEU A 544 -13.78 9.14 -9.80
CA LEU A 544 -12.88 8.78 -10.88
C LEU A 544 -13.50 7.69 -11.76
N ILE A 545 -14.07 6.64 -11.16
CA ILE A 545 -14.74 5.55 -11.89
C ILE A 545 -15.95 6.08 -12.68
N GLU A 546 -16.76 6.97 -12.11
CA GLU A 546 -17.88 7.61 -12.82
C GLU A 546 -17.42 8.44 -14.02
N LEU A 547 -16.36 9.24 -13.86
CA LEU A 547 -15.78 10.03 -14.95
C LEU A 547 -15.23 9.12 -16.06
N LEU A 548 -14.51 8.06 -15.71
CA LEU A 548 -13.98 7.08 -16.66
C LEU A 548 -15.11 6.33 -17.38
N THR A 549 -16.21 6.01 -16.69
CA THR A 549 -17.40 5.40 -17.31
C THR A 549 -18.01 6.33 -18.35
N LYS A 550 -18.21 7.62 -18.00
CA LYS A 550 -18.70 8.64 -18.95
C LYS A 550 -17.73 8.83 -20.13
N GLN A 551 -16.42 8.73 -19.89
CA GLN A 551 -15.39 8.79 -20.93
C GLN A 551 -15.50 7.61 -21.90
N MET A 552 -15.63 6.37 -21.42
CA MET A 552 -15.73 5.20 -22.28
C MET A 552 -16.95 5.26 -23.19
N VAL A 553 -18.10 5.72 -22.66
CA VAL A 553 -19.32 5.96 -23.46
C VAL A 553 -19.12 7.07 -24.50
N SER A 554 -18.41 8.15 -24.16
CA SER A 554 -18.08 9.24 -25.09
C SER A 554 -17.15 8.77 -26.23
N LEU A 555 -16.15 7.95 -25.91
CA LEU A 555 -15.21 7.38 -26.88
C LEU A 555 -15.90 6.40 -27.83
N ALA A 556 -16.82 5.57 -27.32
CA ALA A 556 -17.62 4.66 -28.14
C ALA A 556 -18.52 5.42 -29.14
N LYS A 557 -19.15 6.53 -28.71
CA LYS A 557 -20.01 7.36 -29.57
C LYS A 557 -19.26 8.15 -30.64
N LYS A 558 -18.00 8.53 -30.40
CA LYS A 558 -17.17 9.35 -31.29
C LYS A 558 -16.22 8.52 -32.18
N HIS A 559 -16.40 7.21 -32.23
CA HIS A 559 -15.53 6.29 -32.95
C HIS A 559 -15.79 6.35 -34.47
N GLU A 560 -15.01 7.15 -35.18
CA GLU A 560 -14.98 7.24 -36.65
C GLU A 560 -13.66 6.64 -37.19
N THR A 561 -13.59 6.36 -38.49
CA THR A 561 -12.42 5.70 -39.11
C THR A 561 -11.11 6.44 -38.84
N ASP A 562 -11.16 7.77 -38.78
CA ASP A 562 -9.99 8.64 -38.60
C ASP A 562 -9.61 8.86 -37.11
N THR A 563 -10.52 8.60 -36.17
CA THR A 563 -10.28 8.76 -34.71
C THR A 563 -10.04 7.43 -33.99
N SER A 564 -10.19 6.30 -34.67
CA SER A 564 -9.99 4.93 -34.18
C SER A 564 -8.76 4.73 -33.29
N LEU A 565 -7.58 5.18 -33.74
CA LEU A 565 -6.32 5.08 -32.98
C LEU A 565 -6.34 5.91 -31.68
N LYS A 566 -6.98 7.09 -31.69
CA LYS A 566 -7.08 7.95 -30.50
C LYS A 566 -8.06 7.36 -29.48
N SER A 567 -9.21 6.84 -29.93
CA SER A 567 -10.14 6.13 -29.07
C SER A 567 -9.52 4.86 -28.49
N TRP A 568 -8.77 4.10 -29.29
CA TRP A 568 -8.06 2.90 -28.82
C TRP A 568 -7.03 3.25 -27.74
N SER A 569 -6.14 4.22 -28.00
CA SER A 569 -5.10 4.61 -27.03
C SER A 569 -5.67 5.07 -25.69
N GLN A 570 -6.80 5.80 -25.73
CA GLN A 570 -7.48 6.28 -24.53
C GLN A 570 -8.23 5.15 -23.81
N GLY A 571 -8.96 4.30 -24.53
CA GLY A 571 -9.62 3.14 -23.93
C GLY A 571 -8.64 2.17 -23.27
N SER A 572 -7.49 1.92 -23.93
CA SER A 572 -6.39 1.12 -23.36
C SER A 572 -5.85 1.73 -22.06
N LYS A 573 -5.68 3.07 -22.02
CA LYS A 573 -5.28 3.78 -20.80
C LYS A 573 -6.31 3.69 -19.68
N VAL A 574 -7.61 3.79 -19.97
CA VAL A 574 -8.68 3.61 -18.97
C VAL A 574 -8.64 2.20 -18.38
N VAL A 575 -8.53 1.16 -19.21
CA VAL A 575 -8.41 -0.23 -18.72
C VAL A 575 -7.11 -0.44 -17.93
N GLY A 576 -6.02 0.24 -18.30
CA GLY A 576 -4.79 0.31 -17.52
C GLY A 576 -5.01 0.88 -16.11
N ILE A 577 -5.78 1.97 -15.98
CA ILE A 577 -6.16 2.55 -14.68
C ILE A 577 -7.01 1.56 -13.87
N CYS A 578 -7.96 0.85 -14.51
CA CYS A 578 -8.72 -0.21 -13.84
C CYS A 578 -7.81 -1.31 -13.28
N ARG A 579 -6.77 -1.72 -14.01
CA ARG A 579 -5.75 -2.65 -13.49
C ARG A 579 -5.00 -2.09 -12.28
N ILE A 580 -4.61 -0.82 -12.32
CA ILE A 580 -3.97 -0.16 -11.18
C ILE A 580 -4.90 -0.23 -9.95
N MET A 581 -6.19 0.09 -10.12
CA MET A 581 -7.17 0.00 -9.03
C MET A 581 -7.26 -1.41 -8.42
N LEU A 582 -7.26 -2.45 -9.27
CA LEU A 582 -7.25 -3.85 -8.83
C LEU A 582 -5.97 -4.24 -8.08
N LYS A 583 -4.84 -3.57 -8.34
CA LYS A 583 -3.54 -3.83 -7.69
C LYS A 583 -3.44 -3.19 -6.30
N TYR A 584 -3.96 -1.98 -6.12
CA TYR A 584 -3.74 -1.21 -4.88
C TYR A 584 -4.95 -1.21 -3.95
N HIS A 585 -6.19 -1.28 -4.44
CA HIS A 585 -7.37 -1.22 -3.59
C HIS A 585 -7.92 -2.61 -3.21
N HIS A 586 -8.67 -2.64 -2.11
CA HIS A 586 -9.44 -3.82 -1.71
C HIS A 586 -10.61 -4.05 -2.67
N SER A 587 -10.74 -5.29 -3.15
CA SER A 587 -11.76 -5.66 -4.14
C SER A 587 -13.18 -5.37 -3.66
N SER A 588 -13.46 -5.45 -2.35
CA SER A 588 -14.77 -5.15 -1.74
C SER A 588 -15.25 -3.71 -2.01
N HIS A 589 -14.39 -2.71 -1.81
CA HIS A 589 -14.77 -1.29 -1.93
C HIS A 589 -14.99 -0.84 -3.38
N ILE A 590 -14.31 -1.48 -4.33
CA ILE A 590 -14.35 -1.10 -5.74
C ILE A 590 -15.22 -2.04 -6.59
N PHE A 591 -15.70 -3.15 -6.04
CA PHE A 591 -16.37 -4.22 -6.81
C PHE A 591 -17.52 -3.69 -7.66
N LEU A 592 -18.49 -3.02 -7.02
CA LEU A 592 -19.71 -2.58 -7.68
C LEU A 592 -19.45 -1.46 -8.70
N PRO A 593 -18.74 -0.35 -8.38
CA PRO A 593 -18.49 0.70 -9.35
C PRO A 593 -17.59 0.24 -10.51
N LEU A 594 -16.55 -0.56 -10.22
CA LEU A 594 -15.58 -1.00 -11.23
C LEU A 594 -16.17 -2.08 -12.15
N SER A 595 -16.99 -2.99 -11.63
CA SER A 595 -17.70 -3.96 -12.45
C SER A 595 -18.64 -3.28 -13.44
N HIS A 596 -19.38 -2.25 -13.01
CA HIS A 596 -20.24 -1.47 -13.89
C HIS A 596 -19.44 -0.82 -15.03
N LEU A 597 -18.31 -0.16 -14.73
CA LEU A 597 -17.44 0.41 -15.77
C LEU A 597 -16.94 -0.65 -16.76
N LEU A 598 -16.50 -1.80 -16.26
CA LEU A 598 -15.98 -2.89 -17.09
C LEU A 598 -17.07 -3.52 -17.96
N VAL A 599 -18.27 -3.74 -17.42
CA VAL A 599 -19.43 -4.24 -18.18
C VAL A 599 -19.81 -3.25 -19.29
N VAL A 600 -19.95 -1.96 -18.97
CA VAL A 600 -20.23 -0.91 -19.96
C VAL A 600 -19.16 -0.91 -21.06
N THR A 601 -17.89 -1.09 -20.70
CA THR A 601 -16.79 -1.20 -21.67
C THR A 601 -16.92 -2.43 -22.57
N VAL A 602 -17.29 -3.57 -21.99
CA VAL A 602 -17.50 -4.82 -22.71
C VAL A 602 -18.71 -4.75 -23.64
N GLU A 603 -19.74 -3.98 -23.33
CA GLU A 603 -20.96 -3.89 -24.15
C GLU A 603 -20.86 -2.81 -25.23
N SER A 604 -20.29 -1.65 -24.91
CA SER A 604 -20.39 -0.44 -25.74
C SER A 604 -19.17 -0.12 -26.57
N PHE A 605 -17.97 -0.61 -26.22
CA PHE A 605 -16.74 -0.20 -26.90
C PHE A 605 -16.55 -0.95 -28.23
N PRO A 606 -16.20 -0.28 -29.35
CA PRO A 606 -16.14 -0.91 -30.68
C PRO A 606 -14.92 -1.80 -30.91
N ASP A 607 -13.80 -1.52 -30.25
CA ASP A 607 -12.54 -2.26 -30.42
C ASP A 607 -12.53 -3.59 -29.64
N LEU A 608 -12.10 -4.67 -30.29
CA LEU A 608 -12.08 -6.01 -29.69
C LEU A 608 -11.03 -6.18 -28.59
N GLU A 609 -9.84 -5.59 -28.74
CA GLU A 609 -8.77 -5.76 -27.76
C GLU A 609 -9.16 -5.14 -26.42
N ILE A 610 -9.73 -3.94 -26.44
CA ILE A 610 -10.16 -3.23 -25.23
C ILE A 610 -11.30 -3.99 -24.53
N ARG A 611 -12.25 -4.55 -25.29
CA ARG A 611 -13.32 -5.40 -24.73
C ARG A 611 -12.75 -6.67 -24.09
N ASP A 612 -11.77 -7.31 -24.73
CA ASP A 612 -11.16 -8.53 -24.21
C ASP A 612 -10.38 -8.26 -22.92
N HIS A 613 -9.60 -7.16 -22.88
CA HIS A 613 -8.91 -6.74 -21.66
C HIS A 613 -9.89 -6.40 -20.53
N ALA A 614 -11.00 -5.72 -20.84
CA ALA A 614 -12.04 -5.44 -19.85
C ALA A 614 -12.71 -6.72 -19.34
N ARG A 615 -12.97 -7.72 -20.21
CA ARG A 615 -13.47 -9.05 -19.79
C ARG A 615 -12.48 -9.77 -18.88
N ILE A 616 -11.19 -9.70 -19.17
CA ILE A 616 -10.15 -10.30 -18.31
C ILE A 616 -10.15 -9.62 -16.94
N CYS A 617 -10.16 -8.28 -16.88
CA CYS A 617 -10.25 -7.53 -15.63
C CYS A 617 -11.52 -7.87 -14.84
N LEU A 618 -12.67 -8.00 -15.50
CA LEU A 618 -13.93 -8.37 -14.87
C LEU A 618 -13.87 -9.78 -14.28
N ARG A 619 -13.33 -10.75 -15.04
CA ARG A 619 -13.12 -12.13 -14.55
C ARG A 619 -12.15 -12.19 -13.38
N MET A 620 -11.07 -11.41 -13.42
CA MET A 620 -10.13 -11.31 -12.31
C MET A 620 -10.80 -10.75 -11.05
N LEU A 621 -11.60 -9.70 -11.18
CA LEU A 621 -12.36 -9.09 -10.08
C LEU A 621 -13.41 -10.04 -9.49
N SER A 622 -14.09 -10.86 -10.32
CA SER A 622 -15.16 -11.76 -9.88
C SER A 622 -14.67 -13.13 -9.38
N CYS A 623 -13.53 -13.62 -9.89
CA CYS A 623 -13.11 -15.00 -9.68
C CYS A 623 -11.84 -15.16 -8.83
N ILE A 624 -11.09 -14.07 -8.57
CA ILE A 624 -9.84 -14.12 -7.80
C ILE A 624 -10.03 -13.35 -6.48
N PRO A 625 -9.75 -13.98 -5.32
CA PRO A 625 -9.74 -13.27 -4.03
C PRO A 625 -8.80 -12.06 -4.06
N GLY A 626 -9.22 -10.92 -3.50
CA GLY A 626 -8.50 -9.64 -3.61
C GLY A 626 -7.01 -9.72 -3.25
N LYS A 627 -6.64 -10.46 -2.19
CA LYS A 627 -5.24 -10.67 -1.78
C LYS A 627 -4.43 -11.41 -2.86
N LYS A 628 -4.99 -12.48 -3.46
CA LYS A 628 -4.37 -13.22 -4.57
C LYS A 628 -4.26 -12.37 -5.83
N LEU A 629 -5.28 -11.56 -6.12
CA LEU A 629 -5.28 -10.66 -7.27
C LEU A 629 -4.11 -9.66 -7.18
N ARG A 630 -3.92 -9.03 -6.01
CA ARG A 630 -2.81 -8.11 -5.79
C ARG A 630 -1.44 -8.79 -5.92
N ASN A 631 -1.28 -9.99 -5.35
CA ASN A 631 -0.04 -10.77 -5.47
C ASN A 631 0.26 -11.18 -6.91
N LEU A 632 -0.75 -11.67 -7.64
CA LEU A 632 -0.63 -12.09 -9.04
C LEU A 632 -0.32 -10.90 -9.96
N MET A 633 -0.84 -9.71 -9.63
CA MET A 633 -0.54 -8.46 -10.33
C MET A 633 0.80 -7.82 -9.91
N GLY A 634 1.36 -8.16 -8.75
CA GLY A 634 2.66 -7.69 -8.26
C GLY A 634 3.87 -8.46 -8.83
N ILE A 635 3.69 -9.72 -9.20
CA ILE A 635 4.77 -10.60 -9.72
C ILE A 635 5.26 -10.18 -11.13
N GLY A 636 4.51 -9.35 -11.86
CA GLY A 636 4.79 -8.98 -13.25
C GLY A 636 5.86 -7.91 -13.51
N GLU A 637 6.51 -7.33 -12.49
CA GLU A 637 7.40 -6.14 -12.65
C GLU A 637 8.91 -6.40 -12.48
N GLN A 638 9.37 -7.62 -12.18
CA GLN A 638 10.81 -7.94 -12.23
C GLN A 638 11.21 -8.55 -13.59
N PRO A 639 12.16 -7.95 -14.33
CA PRO A 639 12.73 -8.57 -15.51
C PRO A 639 13.76 -9.61 -15.05
N THR A 640 13.37 -10.88 -15.01
CA THR A 640 14.33 -11.99 -14.92
C THR A 640 14.37 -12.73 -16.27
N PRO A 641 15.55 -12.98 -16.85
CA PRO A 641 15.67 -13.70 -18.11
C PRO A 641 15.72 -15.20 -17.82
N SER A 642 14.59 -15.92 -17.93
CA SER A 642 14.62 -17.37 -18.17
C SER A 642 13.23 -17.96 -18.44
N ASN A 643 13.06 -18.46 -19.66
CA ASN A 643 12.16 -19.51 -20.16
C ASN A 643 10.61 -19.35 -20.00
N PRO A 644 9.86 -19.31 -21.13
CA PRO A 644 8.39 -19.27 -21.16
C PRO A 644 7.76 -20.68 -21.02
N GLY A 645 8.21 -21.46 -20.02
CA GLY A 645 7.80 -22.86 -19.85
C GLY A 645 7.08 -23.19 -18.53
N SER A 646 6.99 -22.25 -17.57
CA SER A 646 6.64 -22.57 -16.18
C SER A 646 5.41 -21.80 -15.65
N MET A 647 4.33 -21.71 -16.43
CA MET A 647 3.04 -21.14 -15.95
C MET A 647 2.00 -22.19 -15.53
N PHE A 648 2.29 -23.48 -15.69
CA PHE A 648 1.34 -24.57 -15.39
C PHE A 648 1.89 -25.67 -14.47
N ASP A 649 2.90 -25.36 -13.66
CA ASP A 649 3.20 -26.24 -12.53
C ASP A 649 2.19 -25.95 -11.42
N VAL A 650 1.23 -26.87 -11.31
CA VAL A 650 0.35 -27.04 -10.16
C VAL A 650 1.22 -26.98 -8.89
N PRO A 651 0.97 -26.06 -7.94
CA PRO A 651 1.65 -26.13 -6.65
C PRO A 651 1.35 -27.50 -6.06
N SER A 652 2.40 -28.28 -5.80
CA SER A 652 2.28 -29.53 -5.06
C SER A 652 1.47 -29.26 -3.78
N PRO A 653 0.46 -30.08 -3.44
CA PRO A 653 -0.25 -29.92 -2.18
C PRO A 653 0.79 -29.92 -1.07
N HIS A 654 0.84 -28.84 -0.27
CA HIS A 654 1.57 -28.85 0.98
C HIS A 654 1.16 -30.11 1.77
N PRO A 655 2.10 -30.76 2.47
CA PRO A 655 1.79 -31.97 3.22
C PRO A 655 0.61 -31.66 4.13
N ALA A 656 -0.43 -32.49 4.04
CA ALA A 656 -1.62 -32.41 4.87
C ALA A 656 -1.17 -32.23 6.32
N GLN A 657 -1.45 -31.05 6.88
CA GLN A 657 -1.40 -30.86 8.32
C GLN A 657 -2.36 -31.89 8.95
N ASP A 658 -1.97 -32.45 10.09
CA ASP A 658 -2.63 -33.61 10.70
C ASP A 658 -4.17 -33.49 10.70
N PRO A 659 -4.91 -34.42 10.07
CA PRO A 659 -6.37 -34.37 9.98
C PRO A 659 -7.08 -34.50 11.33
N GLU A 660 -6.36 -34.77 12.42
CA GLU A 660 -6.93 -34.91 13.76
C GLU A 660 -6.99 -33.60 14.57
N SER A 661 -6.38 -32.49 14.11
CA SER A 661 -6.38 -31.23 14.86
C SER A 661 -7.33 -30.14 14.34
N MET A 662 -7.96 -30.35 13.19
CA MET A 662 -8.87 -29.38 12.57
C MET A 662 -10.32 -29.64 13.01
N PRO A 663 -11.08 -28.61 13.43
CA PRO A 663 -12.52 -28.77 13.61
C PRO A 663 -13.16 -29.16 12.27
N SER A 664 -14.04 -30.16 12.29
CA SER A 664 -14.77 -30.63 11.11
C SER A 664 -15.43 -29.44 10.38
N LEU A 665 -15.29 -29.33 9.04
CA LEU A 665 -15.94 -28.27 8.25
C LEU A 665 -17.44 -28.12 8.57
N ALA A 666 -18.09 -29.22 8.91
CA ALA A 666 -19.50 -29.29 9.29
C ALA A 666 -19.84 -28.57 10.60
N SER A 667 -18.85 -28.06 11.37
CA SER A 667 -19.09 -27.32 12.61
C SER A 667 -19.19 -25.81 12.40
N TYR A 668 -18.79 -25.28 11.25
CA TYR A 668 -18.80 -23.84 10.97
C TYR A 668 -19.25 -23.46 9.55
N ILE A 669 -19.46 -24.42 8.64
CA ILE A 669 -20.10 -24.21 7.34
C ILE A 669 -21.39 -25.01 7.32
N HIS A 670 -22.52 -24.32 7.08
CA HIS A 670 -23.85 -24.89 7.22
C HIS A 670 -24.63 -24.78 5.91
N LEU A 671 -25.20 -25.92 5.48
CA LEU A 671 -26.17 -25.99 4.40
C LEU A 671 -27.45 -26.59 4.97
N GLU A 672 -28.41 -25.71 5.30
CA GLU A 672 -29.61 -26.09 6.04
C GLU A 672 -30.84 -26.04 5.14
N ARG A 673 -31.75 -27.01 5.28
CA ARG A 673 -33.04 -26.98 4.57
C ARG A 673 -33.90 -25.83 5.10
N VAL A 674 -34.56 -25.10 4.19
CA VAL A 674 -35.52 -24.04 4.55
C VAL A 674 -36.79 -24.64 5.17
N VAL A 675 -37.25 -25.79 4.65
CA VAL A 675 -38.40 -26.53 5.18
C VAL A 675 -37.89 -27.79 5.90
N PRO A 676 -38.10 -27.89 7.23
CA PRO A 676 -37.71 -29.08 7.99
C PRO A 676 -38.63 -30.26 7.64
N LEU A 677 -38.08 -31.47 7.66
CA LEU A 677 -38.86 -32.69 7.51
C LEU A 677 -39.74 -32.93 8.74
N VAL A 678 -40.89 -33.55 8.50
CA VAL A 678 -41.80 -34.00 9.57
C VAL A 678 -41.14 -35.17 10.30
N VAL A 679 -40.53 -36.08 9.54
CA VAL A 679 -39.78 -37.21 10.10
C VAL A 679 -38.32 -36.82 10.33
N LYS A 680 -37.94 -36.66 11.60
CA LYS A 680 -36.57 -36.21 11.97
C LYS A 680 -35.53 -37.34 11.98
N GLN A 681 -35.95 -38.60 12.14
CA GLN A 681 -35.05 -39.76 12.26
C GLN A 681 -35.67 -40.99 11.60
N SER A 682 -35.33 -41.27 10.35
CA SER A 682 -35.83 -42.44 9.62
C SER A 682 -34.83 -42.88 8.56
N TRP A 683 -33.79 -43.61 8.99
CA TRP A 683 -32.85 -44.27 8.07
C TRP A 683 -32.45 -45.69 8.53
N ALA A 684 -33.24 -46.30 9.41
CA ALA A 684 -32.87 -47.56 10.06
C ALA A 684 -32.92 -48.82 9.17
N LEU A 685 -33.19 -48.70 7.85
CA LEU A 685 -33.26 -49.86 6.95
C LEU A 685 -32.12 -49.95 5.92
N THR A 686 -31.18 -48.99 5.89
CA THR A 686 -29.91 -49.15 5.17
C THR A 686 -28.79 -49.37 6.18
N LEU A 687 -28.20 -50.57 6.22
CA LEU A 687 -27.03 -50.88 7.05
C LEU A 687 -25.92 -49.83 6.79
N PRO A 688 -25.39 -49.16 7.83
CA PRO A 688 -24.34 -48.16 7.64
C PRO A 688 -23.01 -48.88 7.37
N ASN A 689 -22.56 -48.90 6.12
CA ASN A 689 -21.17 -49.16 5.82
C ASN A 689 -20.36 -47.92 6.21
N PHE A 690 -19.70 -48.00 7.36
CA PHE A 690 -18.72 -47.02 7.82
C PHE A 690 -17.59 -46.83 6.80
N SER A 691 -17.35 -45.57 6.45
CA SER A 691 -16.09 -44.94 6.03
C SER A 691 -14.94 -45.85 5.55
N VAL A 692 -14.71 -45.89 4.25
CA VAL A 692 -13.37 -46.15 3.69
C VAL A 692 -13.05 -45.04 2.70
N GLN A 693 -11.95 -44.36 2.99
CA GLN A 693 -11.30 -43.33 2.18
C GLN A 693 -11.23 -43.76 0.70
N SER A 694 -11.78 -42.93 -0.20
CA SER A 694 -11.55 -43.07 -1.63
C SER A 694 -10.12 -42.64 -1.95
N ARG A 695 -9.19 -43.60 -1.97
CA ARG A 695 -8.00 -43.54 -2.84
C ARG A 695 -8.30 -44.28 -4.13
N ALA A 696 -7.90 -43.67 -5.24
CA ALA A 696 -8.05 -44.20 -6.58
C ALA A 696 -7.32 -45.55 -6.76
N SER A 697 -8.03 -46.49 -7.39
CA SER A 697 -7.58 -47.73 -8.03
C SER A 697 -6.94 -48.81 -7.14
N GLY A 698 -7.57 -49.98 -7.14
CA GLY A 698 -7.00 -51.22 -6.62
C GLY A 698 -8.01 -52.35 -6.71
N HIS A 699 -7.93 -53.13 -7.79
CA HIS A 699 -8.62 -54.42 -7.93
C HIS A 699 -8.36 -55.32 -6.72
N ILE A 700 -9.41 -55.84 -6.08
CA ILE A 700 -9.34 -57.13 -5.35
C ILE A 700 -10.61 -57.95 -5.61
N LEU A 701 -10.41 -58.95 -6.47
CA LEU A 701 -10.89 -60.33 -6.42
C LEU A 701 -12.18 -60.66 -5.63
N SER A 702 -13.21 -60.94 -6.42
CA SER A 702 -14.15 -62.07 -6.30
C SER A 702 -13.88 -63.07 -5.17
N ILE A 703 -14.88 -63.26 -4.31
CA ILE A 703 -15.17 -64.57 -3.70
C ILE A 703 -16.36 -65.14 -4.47
N GLN A 704 -16.07 -66.11 -5.32
CA GLN A 704 -17.03 -66.90 -6.09
C GLN A 704 -17.79 -67.87 -5.20
N ASP A 705 -19.07 -67.99 -5.52
CA ASP A 705 -20.00 -69.03 -5.12
C ASP A 705 -19.47 -70.46 -5.35
N VAL A 706 -19.84 -71.38 -4.46
CA VAL A 706 -19.97 -72.82 -4.73
C VAL A 706 -21.47 -73.10 -4.71
N SER A 707 -22.16 -72.86 -5.82
CA SER A 707 -22.40 -73.77 -6.95
C SER A 707 -23.58 -74.72 -6.71
N VAL A 708 -24.65 -74.48 -7.48
CA VAL A 708 -25.17 -75.52 -8.37
C VAL A 708 -25.31 -74.87 -9.75
N ALA A 709 -24.51 -75.37 -10.69
CA ALA A 709 -24.46 -74.97 -12.09
C ALA A 709 -25.30 -75.96 -12.94
N PRO A 710 -25.39 -75.82 -14.28
CA PRO A 710 -26.63 -75.50 -14.98
C PRO A 710 -27.05 -76.64 -15.93
N PRO A 711 -28.07 -76.41 -16.77
CA PRO A 711 -27.80 -76.68 -18.18
C PRO A 711 -28.12 -75.48 -19.08
N GLU A 712 -27.21 -75.32 -20.04
CA GLU A 712 -27.35 -74.83 -21.41
C GLU A 712 -27.81 -73.39 -21.67
N GLN A 713 -26.82 -72.62 -22.15
CA GLN A 713 -26.96 -71.41 -22.92
C GLN A 713 -27.85 -71.62 -24.15
N GLU A 714 -28.97 -70.90 -24.22
CA GLU A 714 -29.45 -70.35 -25.47
C GLU A 714 -29.17 -68.85 -25.52
N LYS A 715 -28.66 -68.40 -26.67
CA LYS A 715 -28.36 -67.01 -27.00
C LYS A 715 -29.59 -66.11 -26.78
N PRO A 716 -29.42 -64.83 -26.40
CA PRO A 716 -30.50 -63.87 -26.58
C PRO A 716 -30.77 -63.71 -28.09
N PRO A 717 -32.01 -63.86 -28.58
CA PRO A 717 -32.34 -63.46 -29.93
C PRO A 717 -32.38 -61.94 -30.00
N GLU A 718 -31.88 -61.41 -31.10
CA GLU A 718 -32.05 -60.02 -31.54
C GLU A 718 -33.52 -59.59 -31.44
N PRO A 719 -33.82 -58.30 -31.19
CA PRO A 719 -35.18 -57.79 -31.28
C PRO A 719 -35.60 -57.82 -32.75
N THR A 720 -36.17 -58.95 -33.16
CA THR A 720 -36.93 -59.04 -34.41
C THR A 720 -38.13 -58.14 -34.22
N ILE A 721 -38.27 -57.15 -35.09
CA ILE A 721 -39.46 -56.31 -35.22
C ILE A 721 -40.59 -57.24 -35.68
N GLU A 722 -41.21 -57.96 -34.75
CA GLU A 722 -42.53 -58.52 -34.96
C GLU A 722 -43.53 -57.40 -34.67
N ARG A 723 -44.01 -56.89 -35.80
CA ARG A 723 -45.28 -56.22 -36.00
C ARG A 723 -46.39 -56.97 -35.25
N ILE A 724 -46.58 -56.68 -33.95
CA ILE A 724 -47.78 -57.06 -33.21
C ILE A 724 -48.89 -56.15 -33.75
N GLY A 725 -49.56 -56.66 -34.78
CA GLY A 725 -50.83 -56.12 -35.22
C GLY A 725 -51.82 -56.11 -34.05
N TYR A 726 -52.67 -55.09 -34.04
CA TYR A 726 -53.92 -55.01 -33.29
C TYR A 726 -54.34 -56.35 -32.67
N THR A 727 -53.94 -56.60 -31.44
CA THR A 727 -54.63 -57.59 -30.60
C THR A 727 -55.99 -56.99 -30.34
N GLN A 728 -56.99 -57.50 -31.07
CA GLN A 728 -58.40 -57.31 -30.75
C GLN A 728 -58.57 -57.44 -29.23
N GLU A 729 -59.11 -56.39 -28.61
CA GLU A 729 -59.61 -56.45 -27.25
C GLU A 729 -60.47 -57.71 -27.13
N ALA A 730 -60.02 -58.67 -26.32
CA ALA A 730 -60.90 -59.73 -25.90
C ALA A 730 -62.05 -59.06 -25.14
N LEU A 731 -63.23 -58.98 -25.76
CA LEU A 731 -64.47 -58.53 -25.14
C LEU A 731 -64.70 -59.32 -23.85
N ARG A 732 -64.27 -58.75 -22.71
CA ARG A 732 -64.61 -59.24 -21.39
C ARG A 732 -65.90 -58.54 -20.98
N VAL A 733 -66.86 -59.31 -20.49
CA VAL A 733 -68.07 -58.76 -19.89
C VAL A 733 -67.64 -58.05 -18.62
N MET A 734 -67.55 -56.73 -18.70
CA MET A 734 -67.28 -55.86 -17.57
C MET A 734 -68.61 -55.32 -17.04
N ASP A 735 -68.70 -55.19 -15.73
CA ASP A 735 -69.75 -54.42 -15.10
C ASP A 735 -69.61 -52.93 -15.45
N SER A 736 -70.73 -52.20 -15.47
CA SER A 736 -70.74 -50.76 -15.82
C SER A 736 -69.80 -49.95 -14.92
N LYS A 737 -69.69 -50.32 -13.64
CA LYS A 737 -68.79 -49.70 -12.66
C LYS A 737 -67.31 -49.96 -12.98
N GLY A 738 -66.95 -51.16 -13.41
CA GLY A 738 -65.59 -51.49 -13.84
C GLY A 738 -65.17 -50.73 -15.09
N ALA A 739 -66.08 -50.58 -16.08
CA ALA A 739 -65.81 -49.84 -17.30
C ALA A 739 -65.54 -48.34 -17.04
N GLU A 740 -66.36 -47.71 -16.19
CA GLU A 740 -66.19 -46.33 -15.75
C GLU A 740 -64.87 -46.11 -15.00
N THR A 741 -64.52 -47.05 -14.11
CA THR A 741 -63.24 -47.04 -13.38
C THR A 741 -62.04 -47.06 -14.33
N LEU A 742 -62.07 -47.91 -15.37
CA LEU A 742 -61.00 -48.00 -16.35
C LEU A 742 -60.88 -46.76 -17.23
N GLU A 743 -62.01 -46.15 -17.61
CA GLU A 743 -62.03 -44.93 -18.41
C GLU A 743 -61.32 -43.77 -17.69
N ILE A 744 -61.62 -43.59 -16.40
CA ILE A 744 -60.98 -42.59 -15.55
C ILE A 744 -59.48 -42.86 -15.42
N LEU A 745 -59.07 -44.12 -15.19
CA LEU A 745 -57.66 -44.48 -15.06
C LEU A 745 -56.88 -44.31 -16.38
N ARG A 746 -57.44 -44.73 -17.51
CA ARG A 746 -56.82 -44.51 -18.83
C ARG A 746 -56.62 -43.03 -19.11
N ARG A 747 -57.63 -42.20 -18.79
CA ARG A 747 -57.54 -40.74 -18.90
C ARG A 747 -56.41 -40.18 -18.03
N HIS A 748 -56.29 -40.62 -16.78
CA HIS A 748 -55.24 -40.18 -15.86
C HIS A 748 -53.83 -40.61 -16.29
N PHE A 749 -53.59 -41.89 -16.56
CA PHE A 749 -52.27 -42.40 -16.95
C PHE A 749 -51.79 -41.85 -18.31
N SER A 750 -52.71 -41.53 -19.22
CA SER A 750 -52.36 -40.85 -20.47
C SER A 750 -51.75 -39.46 -20.26
N CYS A 751 -51.98 -38.83 -19.10
CA CYS A 751 -51.43 -37.53 -18.75
C CYS A 751 -50.04 -37.63 -18.08
N ILE A 752 -49.62 -38.82 -17.66
CA ILE A 752 -48.33 -39.05 -17.00
C ILE A 752 -47.27 -39.31 -18.08
N PRO A 753 -46.20 -38.50 -18.17
CA PRO A 753 -45.08 -38.75 -19.09
C PRO A 753 -44.31 -40.02 -18.75
N ASP A 754 -43.74 -40.67 -19.76
CA ASP A 754 -42.80 -41.79 -19.56
C ASP A 754 -41.44 -41.29 -19.06
N TYR A 755 -41.36 -41.01 -17.76
CA TYR A 755 -40.15 -40.54 -17.08
C TYR A 755 -39.01 -41.57 -17.03
N GLN A 756 -39.21 -42.81 -17.52
CA GLN A 756 -38.10 -43.76 -17.67
C GLN A 756 -37.24 -43.44 -18.90
N HIS A 757 -37.85 -42.89 -19.96
CA HIS A 757 -37.20 -42.61 -21.24
C HIS A 757 -37.08 -41.09 -21.56
N LEU A 758 -37.82 -40.26 -20.83
CA LEU A 758 -37.77 -38.79 -20.89
C LEU A 758 -37.14 -38.23 -19.61
N SER A 759 -36.77 -36.95 -19.62
CA SER A 759 -36.30 -36.22 -18.43
C SER A 759 -37.36 -36.31 -17.32
N GLY A 760 -36.98 -36.86 -16.17
CA GLY A 760 -37.86 -37.07 -15.02
C GLY A 760 -38.42 -35.78 -14.43
N LEU A 761 -39.48 -35.92 -13.64
CA LEU A 761 -40.08 -34.80 -12.93
C LEU A 761 -39.10 -34.27 -11.87
N LYS A 762 -38.80 -32.97 -11.92
CA LYS A 762 -37.84 -32.33 -11.01
C LYS A 762 -38.52 -31.84 -9.73
N ILE A 763 -38.11 -32.39 -8.59
CA ILE A 763 -38.46 -31.91 -7.25
C ILE A 763 -37.38 -30.90 -6.81
N LYS A 764 -37.77 -29.81 -6.15
CA LYS A 764 -36.84 -28.77 -5.68
C LYS A 764 -36.79 -28.74 -4.16
N ILE A 765 -35.60 -28.96 -3.59
CA ILE A 765 -35.33 -28.73 -2.17
C ILE A 765 -34.60 -27.40 -2.02
N TYR A 766 -35.17 -26.51 -1.22
CA TYR A 766 -34.59 -25.19 -0.94
C TYR A 766 -33.71 -25.25 0.31
N CYS A 767 -32.48 -24.77 0.19
CA CYS A 767 -31.48 -24.74 1.24
C CYS A 767 -30.89 -23.32 1.40
N THR A 768 -30.42 -23.03 2.61
CA THR A 768 -29.67 -21.81 2.95
C THR A 768 -28.22 -22.21 3.21
N PHE A 769 -27.29 -21.54 2.52
CA PHE A 769 -25.86 -21.75 2.66
C PHE A 769 -25.22 -20.56 3.40
N ARG A 770 -24.52 -20.85 4.50
CA ARG A 770 -23.86 -19.86 5.38
C ARG A 770 -22.60 -20.44 6.03
N PHE A 771 -21.76 -19.57 6.59
CA PHE A 771 -20.66 -20.00 7.47
C PHE A 771 -20.39 -18.97 8.57
N ASP A 772 -19.93 -19.45 9.73
CA ASP A 772 -19.75 -18.65 10.94
C ASP A 772 -18.35 -18.00 10.96
N SER A 773 -18.27 -16.69 11.21
CA SER A 773 -17.02 -15.92 11.09
C SER A 773 -15.96 -16.27 12.14
N GLU A 774 -16.35 -16.42 13.41
CA GLU A 774 -15.43 -16.71 14.53
C GLU A 774 -14.75 -18.09 14.43
N PRO A 775 -15.48 -19.22 14.35
CA PRO A 775 -14.85 -20.53 14.27
C PRO A 775 -14.07 -20.71 12.96
N PHE A 776 -14.50 -20.07 11.86
CA PHE A 776 -13.73 -20.05 10.62
C PHE A 776 -12.39 -19.32 10.80
N SER A 777 -12.39 -18.17 11.47
CA SER A 777 -11.16 -17.42 11.76
C SER A 777 -10.24 -18.15 12.74
N CYS A 778 -10.78 -18.90 13.71
CA CYS A 778 -9.98 -19.74 14.61
C CYS A 778 -9.34 -20.94 13.91
N ALA A 779 -10.02 -21.55 12.93
CA ALA A 779 -9.51 -22.72 12.22
C ALA A 779 -8.53 -22.35 11.09
N TRP A 780 -8.69 -21.17 10.46
CA TRP A 780 -7.97 -20.78 9.26
C TRP A 780 -7.17 -19.47 9.40
N GLY A 781 -7.22 -18.82 10.56
CA GLY A 781 -6.46 -17.61 10.89
C GLY A 781 -4.98 -17.92 11.09
N SER A 782 -4.11 -17.11 10.48
CA SER A 782 -2.67 -17.21 10.68
C SER A 782 -2.28 -16.76 12.10
N ASP A 783 -1.53 -17.58 12.83
CA ASP A 783 -0.73 -17.16 13.99
C ASP A 783 0.32 -16.12 13.55
N SER A 784 -0.10 -14.87 13.38
CA SER A 784 0.80 -13.74 13.28
C SER A 784 0.66 -12.90 14.55
N THR A 785 1.63 -13.04 15.45
CA THR A 785 1.83 -12.23 16.65
C THR A 785 2.30 -10.80 16.31
N VAL A 786 1.52 -10.10 15.49
CA VAL A 786 1.67 -8.66 15.28
C VAL A 786 0.30 -8.02 15.51
N SER A 787 0.10 -7.53 16.72
CA SER A 787 -1.01 -6.66 17.09
C SER A 787 -0.95 -5.38 16.28
N CYS A 788 -1.63 -5.36 15.13
CA CYS A 788 -2.00 -4.13 14.43
C CYS A 788 -3.35 -3.69 15.00
N SER A 789 -3.34 -2.63 15.80
CA SER A 789 -4.49 -2.15 16.59
C SER A 789 -5.53 -1.36 15.78
N GLU A 790 -5.89 -1.84 14.59
CA GLU A 790 -6.97 -1.26 13.75
C GLU A 790 -7.90 -2.34 13.14
N GLY A 791 -7.97 -3.54 13.73
CA GLY A 791 -8.80 -4.64 13.22
C GLY A 791 -10.12 -4.78 13.99
N ALA A 792 -11.07 -3.87 13.78
CA ALA A 792 -12.46 -4.03 14.21
C ALA A 792 -13.37 -3.73 13.01
N ASP A 793 -13.46 -4.69 12.08
CA ASP A 793 -14.55 -4.88 11.08
C ASP A 793 -14.09 -5.70 9.83
N GLU A 794 -13.26 -6.73 9.99
CA GLU A 794 -12.93 -7.63 8.87
C GLU A 794 -13.61 -9.00 9.08
N LEU A 795 -14.77 -9.22 8.44
CA LEU A 795 -15.42 -10.52 8.38
C LEU A 795 -14.78 -11.38 7.27
N PRO A 796 -14.48 -12.66 7.52
CA PRO A 796 -13.87 -13.56 6.53
C PRO A 796 -14.80 -13.81 5.33
N ALA A 797 -14.24 -14.06 4.15
CA ALA A 797 -14.98 -14.39 2.92
C ALA A 797 -14.58 -15.71 2.26
N LEU A 798 -15.55 -16.38 1.63
CA LEU A 798 -15.37 -17.54 0.76
C LEU A 798 -15.58 -17.16 -0.72
N PHE A 799 -14.71 -17.66 -1.60
CA PHE A 799 -14.73 -17.38 -3.03
C PHE A 799 -14.87 -18.66 -3.85
N ALA A 800 -15.60 -18.56 -4.96
CA ALA A 800 -15.78 -19.63 -5.95
C ALA A 800 -16.20 -20.97 -5.33
N VAL A 801 -17.18 -20.91 -4.43
CA VAL A 801 -17.71 -22.10 -3.75
C VAL A 801 -18.39 -22.99 -4.77
N THR A 802 -17.98 -24.24 -4.84
CA THR A 802 -18.62 -25.30 -5.61
C THR A 802 -19.16 -26.35 -4.66
N ILE A 803 -20.47 -26.57 -4.71
CA ILE A 803 -21.17 -27.56 -3.91
C ILE A 803 -21.53 -28.73 -4.83
N THR A 804 -21.00 -29.90 -4.53
CA THR A 804 -21.25 -31.15 -5.28
C THR A 804 -22.14 -32.07 -4.47
N PHE A 805 -23.10 -32.71 -5.13
CA PHE A 805 -24.06 -33.59 -4.49
C PHE A 805 -23.87 -35.03 -4.98
N SER A 806 -23.89 -35.98 -4.06
CA SER A 806 -23.96 -37.42 -4.37
C SER A 806 -25.03 -38.07 -3.51
N SER A 807 -25.76 -39.05 -4.03
CA SER A 807 -26.80 -39.73 -3.24
C SER A 807 -26.67 -41.25 -3.35
N SER A 808 -27.06 -41.93 -2.27
CA SER A 808 -27.15 -43.38 -2.18
C SER A 808 -28.47 -43.95 -2.74
N ALA A 809 -29.50 -43.12 -2.90
CA ALA A 809 -30.80 -43.50 -3.42
C ALA A 809 -30.89 -43.32 -4.95
N HIS A 810 -31.90 -43.93 -5.59
CA HIS A 810 -32.09 -43.93 -7.05
C HIS A 810 -32.60 -42.57 -7.59
N PHE A 811 -31.79 -41.53 -7.45
CA PHE A 811 -32.00 -40.21 -8.08
C PHE A 811 -31.18 -40.10 -9.37
N GLY A 812 -31.66 -39.31 -10.33
CA GLY A 812 -30.85 -38.88 -11.48
C GLY A 812 -29.64 -38.01 -11.07
N GLU A 813 -28.74 -37.72 -12.01
CA GLU A 813 -27.57 -36.88 -11.73
C GLU A 813 -27.97 -35.50 -11.20
N ILE A 814 -27.49 -35.15 -10.00
CA ILE A 814 -27.79 -33.87 -9.35
C ILE A 814 -26.73 -32.85 -9.79
N PRO A 815 -27.11 -31.73 -10.44
CA PRO A 815 -26.14 -30.74 -10.92
C PRO A 815 -25.45 -30.01 -9.75
N PRO A 816 -24.14 -29.71 -9.84
CA PRO A 816 -23.44 -28.97 -8.80
C PRO A 816 -23.86 -27.49 -8.76
N CYS A 817 -23.94 -26.93 -7.55
CA CYS A 817 -24.26 -25.51 -7.34
C CYS A 817 -22.98 -24.68 -7.20
N ARG A 818 -22.98 -23.45 -7.72
CA ARG A 818 -21.82 -22.54 -7.66
C ARG A 818 -22.23 -21.21 -7.03
N VAL A 819 -21.58 -20.86 -5.91
CA VAL A 819 -21.75 -19.57 -5.22
C VAL A 819 -20.47 -18.75 -5.42
N PRO A 820 -20.50 -17.65 -6.18
CA PRO A 820 -19.29 -16.89 -6.51
C PRO A 820 -18.59 -16.28 -5.29
N PHE A 821 -19.37 -15.79 -4.32
CA PHE A 821 -18.88 -15.05 -3.16
C PHE A 821 -19.86 -15.20 -1.99
N LEU A 822 -19.31 -15.32 -0.77
CA LEU A 822 -20.08 -15.34 0.47
C LEU A 822 -19.25 -14.71 1.60
N LEU A 823 -19.85 -13.81 2.39
CA LEU A 823 -19.25 -13.25 3.61
C LEU A 823 -19.64 -14.08 4.84
N GLY A 824 -18.75 -14.17 5.82
CA GLY A 824 -18.99 -14.87 7.08
C GLY A 824 -20.04 -14.15 7.93
N GLU A 825 -20.95 -14.93 8.51
CA GLU A 825 -21.99 -14.43 9.40
C GLU A 825 -21.35 -14.05 10.75
N PRO A 826 -21.51 -12.80 11.24
CA PRO A 826 -20.99 -12.38 12.54
C PRO A 826 -21.70 -13.14 13.68
N PRO A 827 -21.06 -13.31 14.85
CA PRO A 827 -21.70 -13.96 15.99
C PRO A 827 -22.96 -13.17 16.39
N GLY A 828 -24.12 -13.77 16.17
CA GLY A 828 -25.40 -13.14 16.47
C GLY A 828 -25.51 -12.82 17.95
N SER A 829 -25.74 -11.55 18.29
CA SER A 829 -26.20 -11.17 19.62
C SER A 829 -27.49 -11.92 19.91
N GLY A 830 -27.47 -12.83 20.89
CA GLY A 830 -28.62 -13.66 21.23
C GLY A 830 -29.85 -12.84 21.60
N VAL A 831 -30.72 -12.61 20.62
CA VAL A 831 -32.13 -12.27 20.81
C VAL A 831 -32.89 -12.80 19.59
N ASP A 832 -33.52 -13.95 19.76
CA ASP A 832 -34.54 -14.46 18.85
C ASP A 832 -35.67 -13.42 18.76
N ILE A 833 -35.67 -12.65 17.68
CA ILE A 833 -36.85 -11.88 17.25
C ILE A 833 -37.35 -12.57 15.98
N VAL A 834 -38.47 -13.28 16.12
CA VAL A 834 -39.25 -13.84 15.02
C VAL A 834 -39.62 -12.71 14.06
N PRO A 835 -39.17 -12.70 12.79
CA PRO A 835 -39.67 -11.73 11.82
C PRO A 835 -41.03 -12.21 11.33
N ILE A 836 -42.06 -11.51 11.77
CA ILE A 836 -43.37 -11.51 11.11
C ILE A 836 -43.25 -10.57 9.92
N ASP A 837 -43.70 -11.06 8.77
CA ASP A 837 -43.99 -10.40 7.49
C ASP A 837 -43.03 -10.62 6.31
N ASN A 838 -43.59 -11.31 5.31
CA ASN A 838 -43.16 -11.41 3.92
C ASN A 838 -43.10 -10.02 3.28
N CYS A 839 -41.90 -9.46 3.13
CA CYS A 839 -41.64 -8.44 2.11
C CYS A 839 -40.15 -8.47 1.73
N HIS A 840 -39.85 -8.93 0.51
CA HIS A 840 -38.62 -8.75 -0.25
C HIS A 840 -37.33 -8.47 0.55
N GLN A 841 -36.72 -9.50 1.13
CA GLN A 841 -35.32 -9.44 1.57
C GLN A 841 -34.43 -9.37 0.33
N GLU A 842 -33.78 -8.21 0.12
CA GLU A 842 -32.56 -8.14 -0.67
C GLU A 842 -31.59 -9.21 -0.15
N GLU A 843 -30.99 -10.00 -1.05
CA GLU A 843 -30.04 -11.07 -0.73
C GLU A 843 -28.99 -10.53 0.26
N SER A 844 -29.14 -10.89 1.53
CA SER A 844 -28.16 -10.52 2.54
C SER A 844 -26.83 -11.17 2.15
N SER A 845 -25.76 -10.37 2.06
CA SER A 845 -24.43 -10.81 1.60
C SER A 845 -23.80 -11.96 2.39
N TYR A 846 -24.43 -12.36 3.49
CA TYR A 846 -24.02 -13.40 4.44
C TYR A 846 -24.68 -14.76 4.21
N ARG A 847 -25.77 -14.82 3.41
CA ARG A 847 -26.53 -16.07 3.16
C ARG A 847 -26.83 -16.24 1.68
N ALA A 848 -26.49 -17.41 1.13
CA ALA A 848 -26.82 -17.76 -0.24
C ALA A 848 -27.98 -18.76 -0.31
N SER A 849 -28.93 -18.55 -1.22
CA SER A 849 -30.01 -19.51 -1.50
C SER A 849 -29.50 -20.58 -2.46
N VAL A 850 -29.61 -21.85 -2.05
CA VAL A 850 -29.19 -23.01 -2.85
C VAL A 850 -30.41 -23.88 -3.12
N VAL A 851 -30.65 -24.23 -4.39
CA VAL A 851 -31.75 -25.11 -4.79
C VAL A 851 -31.17 -26.43 -5.30
N ILE A 852 -31.59 -27.53 -4.68
CA ILE A 852 -31.23 -28.89 -5.09
C ILE A 852 -32.37 -29.41 -5.97
N GLU A 853 -32.08 -29.66 -7.24
CA GLU A 853 -33.03 -30.26 -8.17
C GLU A 853 -32.85 -31.79 -8.18
N LEU A 854 -33.86 -32.52 -7.72
CA LEU A 854 -33.88 -33.98 -7.64
C LEU A 854 -34.77 -34.57 -8.72
N GLU A 855 -34.31 -35.67 -9.32
CA GLU A 855 -35.06 -36.45 -10.30
C GLU A 855 -35.28 -37.88 -9.76
N PRO A 856 -36.36 -38.14 -9.00
CA PRO A 856 -36.64 -39.46 -8.45
C PRO A 856 -36.95 -40.48 -9.55
N ARG A 857 -36.18 -41.57 -9.57
CA ARG A 857 -36.47 -42.75 -10.41
C ARG A 857 -37.38 -43.74 -9.68
N GLU A 858 -37.33 -43.73 -8.35
CA GLU A 858 -38.24 -44.46 -7.46
C GLU A 858 -38.64 -43.59 -6.27
N PRO A 859 -39.85 -43.79 -5.68
CA PRO A 859 -40.33 -43.02 -4.54
C PRO A 859 -39.71 -43.52 -3.22
N SER A 860 -38.38 -43.46 -3.12
CA SER A 860 -37.61 -43.90 -1.95
C SER A 860 -36.91 -42.71 -1.27
N PRO A 861 -37.11 -42.48 0.04
CA PRO A 861 -36.31 -41.53 0.82
C PRO A 861 -34.81 -41.84 0.75
N GLY A 862 -33.97 -40.84 1.00
CA GLY A 862 -32.52 -41.01 0.88
C GLY A 862 -31.69 -39.91 1.53
N LEU A 863 -30.38 -40.12 1.55
CA LEU A 863 -29.40 -39.12 1.98
C LEU A 863 -28.66 -38.57 0.76
N ILE A 864 -28.46 -37.25 0.77
CA ILE A 864 -27.62 -36.55 -0.19
C ILE A 864 -26.35 -36.13 0.55
N ASP A 865 -25.25 -36.79 0.21
CA ASP A 865 -23.93 -36.38 0.65
C ASP A 865 -23.54 -35.09 -0.07
N VAL A 866 -23.04 -34.13 0.71
CA VAL A 866 -22.70 -32.78 0.24
C VAL A 866 -21.19 -32.60 0.33
N GLY A 867 -20.54 -32.48 -0.81
CA GLY A 867 -19.15 -32.06 -0.93
C GLY A 867 -19.05 -30.56 -1.16
N ILE A 868 -18.09 -29.89 -0.53
CA ILE A 868 -17.77 -28.49 -0.76
C ILE A 868 -16.32 -28.35 -1.21
N ALA A 869 -16.09 -27.48 -2.18
CA ALA A 869 -14.78 -26.96 -2.54
C ALA A 869 -14.84 -25.43 -2.66
N ALA A 870 -14.02 -24.69 -1.92
CA ALA A 870 -13.99 -23.23 -1.97
C ALA A 870 -12.58 -22.67 -1.71
N ASN A 871 -12.38 -21.40 -2.06
CA ASN A 871 -11.12 -20.70 -1.79
C ASN A 871 -11.30 -19.73 -0.61
N THR A 872 -10.38 -19.77 0.35
CA THR A 872 -10.29 -18.77 1.44
C THR A 872 -9.57 -17.51 0.95
N GLU A 873 -9.67 -16.42 1.73
CA GLU A 873 -8.89 -15.19 1.50
C GLU A 873 -7.37 -15.42 1.48
N ASN A 874 -6.90 -16.41 2.24
CA ASN A 874 -5.48 -16.76 2.38
C ASN A 874 -5.00 -17.75 1.29
N CYS A 875 -5.77 -17.90 0.20
CA CYS A 875 -5.45 -18.78 -0.93
C CYS A 875 -5.38 -20.27 -0.61
N GLN A 876 -5.98 -20.71 0.49
CA GLN A 876 -6.13 -22.13 0.80
C GLN A 876 -7.42 -22.65 0.15
N VAL A 877 -7.33 -23.83 -0.46
CA VAL A 877 -8.51 -24.54 -0.97
C VAL A 877 -9.08 -25.34 0.18
N ILE A 878 -10.29 -25.00 0.61
CA ILE A 878 -11.05 -25.86 1.51
C ILE A 878 -11.78 -26.89 0.68
N SER A 879 -11.60 -28.17 1.01
CA SER A 879 -12.34 -29.27 0.42
C SER A 879 -12.75 -30.24 1.50
N GLY A 880 -14.03 -30.59 1.56
CA GLY A 880 -14.53 -31.50 2.58
C GLY A 880 -15.98 -31.88 2.37
N SER A 881 -16.48 -32.74 3.26
CA SER A 881 -17.89 -33.11 3.35
C SER A 881 -18.61 -32.24 4.38
N LEU A 882 -19.78 -31.74 4.03
CA LEU A 882 -20.70 -31.06 4.95
C LEU A 882 -21.70 -32.08 5.54
N GLN A 883 -22.60 -31.60 6.40
CA GLN A 883 -23.71 -32.43 6.89
C GLN A 883 -24.58 -32.88 5.69
N PRO A 884 -24.90 -34.18 5.59
CA PRO A 884 -25.72 -34.69 4.50
C PRO A 884 -27.16 -34.17 4.64
N ILE A 885 -27.82 -33.95 3.52
CA ILE A 885 -29.21 -33.50 3.47
C ILE A 885 -30.11 -34.73 3.34
N THR A 886 -31.04 -34.86 4.27
CA THR A 886 -32.09 -35.89 4.24
C THR A 886 -33.17 -35.51 3.24
N VAL A 887 -33.62 -36.48 2.44
CA VAL A 887 -34.79 -36.39 1.56
C VAL A 887 -35.87 -37.28 2.14
N GLY A 888 -36.99 -36.70 2.55
CA GLY A 888 -38.12 -37.42 3.12
C GLY A 888 -39.06 -37.96 2.05
N ILE A 889 -39.98 -38.85 2.45
CA ILE A 889 -41.04 -39.31 1.54
C ILE A 889 -42.01 -38.16 1.22
N GLU A 890 -42.18 -37.22 2.15
CA GLU A 890 -43.05 -36.05 2.01
C GLU A 890 -42.55 -35.06 0.96
N ASP A 891 -41.24 -35.02 0.66
CA ASP A 891 -40.68 -34.18 -0.40
C ASP A 891 -41.15 -34.65 -1.80
N MET A 892 -41.60 -35.90 -1.90
CA MET A 892 -42.08 -36.52 -3.13
C MET A 892 -43.60 -36.42 -3.31
N PHE A 893 -44.30 -35.81 -2.35
CA PHE A 893 -45.76 -35.66 -2.42
C PHE A 893 -46.15 -34.60 -3.44
N LEU A 894 -46.77 -35.05 -4.53
CA LEU A 894 -47.23 -34.19 -5.61
C LEU A 894 -48.74 -34.37 -5.83
N LYS A 895 -49.37 -33.36 -6.43
CA LYS A 895 -50.76 -33.49 -6.87
C LYS A 895 -50.80 -34.31 -8.14
N ALA A 896 -51.81 -35.16 -8.26
CA ALA A 896 -52.09 -35.88 -9.51
C ALA A 896 -52.32 -34.89 -10.66
N SER A 897 -51.82 -35.22 -11.86
CA SER A 897 -51.99 -34.39 -13.05
C SER A 897 -53.46 -34.30 -13.46
N ILE A 898 -53.92 -33.09 -13.80
CA ILE A 898 -55.28 -32.86 -14.30
C ILE A 898 -55.26 -32.98 -15.83
N PRO A 899 -56.16 -33.78 -16.43
CA PRO A 899 -56.32 -33.83 -17.88
C PRO A 899 -56.70 -32.44 -18.45
N PRO A 900 -56.15 -32.04 -19.61
CA PRO A 900 -56.36 -30.70 -20.16
C PRO A 900 -57.82 -30.35 -20.49
N ASP A 901 -58.68 -31.36 -20.66
CA ASP A 901 -60.11 -31.20 -20.99
C ASP A 901 -61.03 -30.98 -19.76
N THR A 902 -60.47 -30.91 -18.54
CA THR A 902 -61.26 -30.75 -17.31
C THR A 902 -61.47 -29.26 -17.00
N PRO A 903 -62.72 -28.75 -16.93
CA PRO A 903 -63.00 -27.35 -16.58
C PRO A 903 -62.60 -27.04 -15.13
N GLU A 904 -62.21 -25.80 -14.83
CA GLU A 904 -61.74 -25.38 -13.49
C GLU A 904 -62.74 -25.69 -12.36
N GLU A 905 -64.06 -25.59 -12.65
CA GLU A 905 -65.14 -25.93 -11.70
C GLU A 905 -65.27 -27.44 -11.44
N GLY A 906 -64.82 -28.29 -12.36
CA GLY A 906 -64.92 -29.75 -12.29
C GLY A 906 -63.72 -30.45 -11.65
N VAL A 907 -62.68 -29.72 -11.25
CA VAL A 907 -61.42 -30.27 -10.74
C VAL A 907 -61.62 -31.07 -9.44
N ALA A 908 -62.45 -30.58 -8.53
CA ALA A 908 -62.72 -31.26 -7.26
C ALA A 908 -63.44 -32.60 -7.46
N ALA A 909 -64.42 -32.63 -8.36
CA ALA A 909 -65.14 -33.86 -8.72
C ALA A 909 -64.20 -34.87 -9.40
N TYR A 910 -63.36 -34.42 -10.34
CA TYR A 910 -62.37 -35.28 -10.99
C TYR A 910 -61.42 -35.96 -10.01
N TYR A 911 -60.87 -35.24 -9.03
CA TYR A 911 -59.99 -35.86 -8.04
C TYR A 911 -60.73 -36.90 -7.19
N GLN A 912 -62.01 -36.67 -6.85
CA GLN A 912 -62.82 -37.61 -6.08
C GLN A 912 -63.11 -38.88 -6.87
N ASP A 913 -63.46 -38.74 -8.14
CA ASP A 913 -63.67 -39.86 -9.06
C ASP A 913 -62.37 -40.64 -9.28
N LEU A 914 -61.24 -39.94 -9.42
CA LEU A 914 -59.91 -40.54 -9.51
C LEU A 914 -59.52 -41.28 -8.22
N PHE A 915 -59.79 -40.71 -7.05
CA PHE A 915 -59.56 -41.38 -5.77
C PHE A 915 -60.37 -42.67 -5.68
N ASN A 916 -61.67 -42.63 -6.00
CA ASN A 916 -62.54 -43.81 -5.97
C ASN A 916 -62.07 -44.88 -6.96
N ALA A 917 -61.69 -44.47 -8.19
CA ALA A 917 -61.18 -45.37 -9.22
C ALA A 917 -59.86 -46.05 -8.81
N LEU A 918 -58.88 -45.28 -8.30
CA LEU A 918 -57.61 -45.82 -7.79
C LEU A 918 -57.81 -46.67 -6.53
N TRP A 919 -58.74 -46.29 -5.65
CA TRP A 919 -59.07 -47.03 -4.45
C TRP A 919 -59.57 -48.43 -4.81
N GLU A 920 -60.51 -48.56 -5.74
CA GLU A 920 -61.03 -49.84 -6.23
C GLU A 920 -59.98 -50.62 -7.05
N ALA A 921 -59.15 -49.93 -7.85
CA ALA A 921 -58.11 -50.59 -8.63
C ALA A 921 -56.97 -51.17 -7.77
N CYS A 922 -56.66 -50.56 -6.62
CA CYS A 922 -55.69 -51.09 -5.66
C CYS A 922 -56.25 -52.24 -4.79
N HIS A 923 -57.50 -52.66 -4.99
CA HIS A 923 -58.15 -53.72 -4.24
C HIS A 923 -57.79 -55.10 -4.84
N SER A 924 -57.10 -55.97 -4.10
CA SER A 924 -56.68 -57.33 -4.53
C SER A 924 -57.74 -58.28 -5.15
N SER A 925 -59.04 -57.96 -5.15
CA SER A 925 -60.08 -58.73 -5.84
C SER A 925 -60.63 -58.08 -7.11
N SER A 926 -60.11 -56.92 -7.54
CA SER A 926 -60.52 -56.29 -8.80
C SER A 926 -59.73 -56.86 -9.99
N ASN A 927 -60.43 -57.13 -11.10
CA ASN A 927 -59.83 -57.66 -12.35
C ASN A 927 -58.91 -56.65 -13.06
N THR A 928 -58.75 -55.43 -12.52
CA THR A 928 -57.99 -54.30 -13.06
C THR A 928 -56.47 -54.45 -12.90
N GLY A 929 -55.99 -55.29 -11.97
CA GLY A 929 -54.54 -55.50 -11.74
C GLY A 929 -53.78 -56.22 -12.87
N ARG A 930 -54.48 -56.66 -13.93
CA ARG A 930 -53.88 -57.24 -15.15
C ARG A 930 -53.90 -56.28 -16.34
N GLU A 931 -54.43 -55.08 -16.18
CA GLU A 931 -54.47 -54.08 -17.24
C GLU A 931 -53.21 -53.23 -17.27
N THR A 932 -52.85 -52.80 -18.48
CA THR A 932 -51.71 -51.92 -18.71
C THR A 932 -52.20 -50.61 -19.31
N PHE A 933 -51.76 -49.49 -18.73
CA PHE A 933 -52.14 -48.15 -19.13
C PHE A 933 -50.99 -47.49 -19.89
N PRO A 934 -51.24 -46.92 -21.09
CA PRO A 934 -50.20 -46.22 -21.86
C PRO A 934 -49.88 -44.86 -21.23
N LEU A 935 -48.58 -44.54 -21.15
CA LEU A 935 -48.07 -43.23 -20.70
C LEU A 935 -47.90 -42.25 -21.88
N SER A 936 -47.89 -40.94 -21.62
CA SER A 936 -47.62 -39.93 -22.65
C SER A 936 -46.16 -39.94 -23.12
N GLY A 937 -45.94 -39.79 -24.43
CA GLY A 937 -44.59 -39.69 -25.03
C GLY A 937 -43.99 -40.99 -25.60
N GLY A 938 -44.56 -42.16 -25.29
CA GLY A 938 -44.45 -43.40 -26.10
C GLY A 938 -43.34 -44.41 -25.78
N LYS A 939 -43.72 -45.48 -25.06
CA LYS A 939 -43.38 -46.94 -25.16
C LYS A 939 -43.61 -47.64 -23.80
N GLY A 940 -43.57 -46.90 -22.70
CA GLY A 940 -43.86 -47.40 -21.37
C GLY A 940 -45.34 -47.73 -21.13
N LEU A 941 -45.57 -48.84 -20.45
CA LEU A 941 -46.87 -49.28 -19.93
C LEU A 941 -46.82 -49.25 -18.39
N ALA A 942 -47.84 -48.68 -17.76
CA ALA A 942 -48.03 -48.72 -16.31
C ALA A 942 -49.01 -49.84 -15.94
N ALA A 943 -48.69 -50.63 -14.91
CA ALA A 943 -49.59 -51.63 -14.33
C ALA A 943 -49.81 -51.31 -12.85
N ILE A 944 -51.05 -51.42 -12.38
CA ILE A 944 -51.41 -51.13 -10.99
C ILE A 944 -51.31 -52.43 -10.19
N SER A 945 -50.35 -52.50 -9.26
CA SER A 945 -50.20 -53.61 -8.32
C SER A 945 -50.57 -53.15 -6.91
N GLY A 946 -51.87 -53.18 -6.60
CA GLY A 946 -52.40 -52.67 -5.34
C GLY A 946 -51.96 -53.44 -4.10
N THR A 947 -51.61 -52.70 -3.06
CA THR A 947 -51.37 -53.19 -1.69
C THR A 947 -52.19 -52.41 -0.67
N ARG A 948 -52.45 -53.02 0.49
CA ARG A 948 -53.30 -52.47 1.54
C ARG A 948 -52.57 -52.50 2.87
N SER A 949 -52.68 -51.41 3.63
CA SER A 949 -52.26 -51.33 5.02
C SER A 949 -53.33 -50.61 5.85
N VAL A 950 -53.31 -50.82 7.17
CA VAL A 950 -54.23 -50.16 8.11
C VAL A 950 -53.41 -49.75 9.34
N LYS A 951 -53.52 -48.47 9.73
CA LYS A 951 -52.86 -47.90 10.91
C LYS A 951 -53.92 -47.27 11.81
N LEU A 952 -53.90 -47.62 13.10
CA LEU A 952 -54.73 -46.96 14.12
C LEU A 952 -53.92 -45.85 14.79
N LEU A 953 -54.47 -44.64 14.83
CA LEU A 953 -53.87 -43.47 15.46
C LEU A 953 -54.68 -43.08 16.71
N GLU A 954 -54.10 -43.21 17.90
CA GLU A 954 -54.75 -42.86 19.17
C GLU A 954 -54.60 -41.36 19.49
N VAL A 955 -55.12 -40.50 18.62
CA VAL A 955 -55.00 -39.03 18.73
C VAL A 955 -56.35 -38.34 18.72
N THR A 956 -56.43 -37.17 19.37
CA THR A 956 -57.65 -36.36 19.37
C THR A 956 -57.91 -35.74 17.99
N PRO A 957 -59.17 -35.52 17.61
CA PRO A 957 -59.54 -34.90 16.32
C PRO A 957 -58.87 -33.54 16.08
N LYS A 958 -58.62 -32.75 17.14
CA LYS A 958 -57.97 -31.44 17.03
C LYS A 958 -56.54 -31.53 16.51
N VAL A 959 -55.77 -32.51 17.01
CA VAL A 959 -54.37 -32.73 16.59
C VAL A 959 -54.34 -33.22 15.14
N LEU A 960 -55.20 -34.18 14.80
CA LEU A 960 -55.31 -34.68 13.44
C LEU A 960 -55.70 -33.59 12.44
N ILE A 961 -56.74 -32.80 12.74
CA ILE A 961 -57.21 -31.71 11.88
C ILE A 961 -56.10 -30.68 11.64
N GLY A 962 -55.39 -30.28 12.70
CA GLY A 962 -54.26 -29.36 12.57
C GLY A 962 -53.13 -29.91 11.71
N ALA A 963 -52.82 -31.21 11.82
CA ALA A 963 -51.80 -31.87 11.01
C ALA A 963 -52.22 -32.01 9.53
N VAL A 964 -53.48 -32.36 9.27
CA VAL A 964 -54.04 -32.44 7.92
C VAL A 964 -54.03 -31.07 7.25
N GLU A 965 -54.46 -30.01 7.94
CA GLU A 965 -54.45 -28.65 7.39
C GLU A 965 -53.04 -28.12 7.11
N ARG A 966 -52.05 -28.50 7.92
CA ARG A 966 -50.68 -28.03 7.80
C ARG A 966 -49.87 -28.74 6.71
N TYR A 967 -50.01 -30.07 6.58
CA TYR A 967 -49.14 -30.88 5.72
C TYR A 967 -49.87 -31.57 4.56
N LEU A 968 -51.14 -31.92 4.72
CA LEU A 968 -51.89 -32.72 3.73
C LEU A 968 -52.97 -31.93 2.98
N ALA A 969 -53.26 -30.68 3.36
CA ALA A 969 -54.32 -29.85 2.77
C ALA A 969 -54.33 -29.80 1.23
N PRO A 970 -53.17 -29.74 0.52
CA PRO A 970 -53.17 -29.73 -0.94
C PRO A 970 -53.65 -31.04 -1.58
N PHE A 971 -53.61 -32.15 -0.84
CA PHE A 971 -53.88 -33.52 -1.31
C PHE A 971 -55.23 -34.07 -0.84
N VAL A 972 -55.96 -33.33 0.01
CA VAL A 972 -57.32 -33.69 0.42
C VAL A 972 -58.23 -33.54 -0.79
N VAL A 973 -59.08 -34.54 -1.01
CA VAL A 973 -59.96 -34.63 -2.18
C VAL A 973 -61.44 -34.59 -1.81
N ALA A 974 -61.81 -35.31 -0.75
CA ALA A 974 -63.18 -35.34 -0.26
C ALA A 974 -63.23 -35.43 1.27
N VAL A 975 -64.22 -34.78 1.87
CA VAL A 975 -64.48 -34.82 3.31
C VAL A 975 -65.96 -35.13 3.52
N ALA A 976 -66.23 -36.16 4.31
CA ALA A 976 -67.58 -36.61 4.65
C ALA A 976 -67.85 -36.49 6.15
N GLY A 977 -69.10 -36.23 6.53
CA GLY A 977 -69.57 -36.17 7.92
C GLY A 977 -69.74 -34.74 8.46
N LEU A 978 -70.95 -34.39 8.87
CA LEU A 978 -71.35 -33.03 9.26
C LEU A 978 -70.44 -32.39 10.33
N SER A 979 -70.01 -33.17 11.33
CA SER A 979 -69.16 -32.67 12.41
C SER A 979 -67.77 -32.27 11.92
N LEU A 980 -67.17 -33.07 11.04
CA LEU A 980 -65.85 -32.80 10.48
C LEU A 980 -65.89 -31.68 9.42
N ILE A 981 -66.93 -31.67 8.58
CA ILE A 981 -67.16 -30.64 7.55
C ILE A 981 -67.29 -29.26 8.19
N THR A 982 -68.04 -29.13 9.28
CA THR A 982 -68.24 -27.84 9.97
C THR A 982 -66.92 -27.25 10.47
N ILE A 983 -66.01 -28.10 10.99
CA ILE A 983 -64.71 -27.66 11.52
C ILE A 983 -63.77 -27.26 10.37
N LEU A 984 -63.57 -28.15 9.39
CA LEU A 984 -62.61 -27.92 8.29
C LEU A 984 -63.07 -26.82 7.33
N ARG A 985 -64.38 -26.69 7.08
CA ARG A 985 -64.94 -25.60 6.27
C ARG A 985 -64.82 -24.25 6.98
N GLY A 986 -64.86 -24.22 8.32
CA GLY A 986 -64.70 -23.01 9.13
C GLY A 986 -63.28 -22.43 9.12
N ASN A 987 -62.25 -23.28 8.96
CA ASN A 987 -60.85 -22.86 8.98
C ASN A 987 -60.34 -22.30 7.63
N GLY A 988 -60.96 -22.66 6.51
CA GLY A 988 -60.71 -22.06 5.19
C GLY A 988 -59.37 -22.42 4.50
N ILE A 989 -58.61 -23.36 5.06
CA ILE A 989 -57.28 -23.78 4.55
C ILE A 989 -57.42 -24.79 3.39
N ILE A 990 -58.34 -25.76 3.52
CA ILE A 990 -58.59 -26.79 2.50
C ILE A 990 -59.51 -26.22 1.40
N LYS A 991 -59.04 -26.23 0.16
CA LYS A 991 -59.73 -25.66 -1.02
C LYS A 991 -59.78 -26.69 -2.15
N ASN A 992 -60.77 -26.58 -3.04
CA ASN A 992 -61.00 -27.49 -4.17
C ASN A 992 -61.29 -28.95 -3.76
N VAL A 993 -62.16 -29.12 -2.76
CA VAL A 993 -62.53 -30.41 -2.16
C VAL A 993 -64.04 -30.62 -2.22
N VAL A 994 -64.47 -31.88 -2.38
CA VAL A 994 -65.90 -32.24 -2.35
C VAL A 994 -66.34 -32.49 -0.91
N TRP A 995 -67.42 -31.83 -0.50
CA TRP A 995 -68.01 -31.94 0.83
C TRP A 995 -69.25 -32.83 0.77
N GLU A 996 -69.18 -34.04 1.35
CA GLU A 996 -70.28 -35.01 1.37
C GLU A 996 -71.11 -34.85 2.67
N GLU A 997 -72.21 -34.10 2.62
CA GLU A 997 -73.06 -33.79 3.80
C GLU A 997 -74.03 -34.92 4.21
N SER A 998 -73.72 -36.19 3.90
CA SER A 998 -74.65 -37.33 4.09
C SER A 998 -74.40 -38.10 5.39
N ASP A 999 -75.41 -38.20 6.28
CA ASP A 999 -75.48 -39.10 7.45
C ASP A 999 -75.87 -40.54 7.05
N SER A 1000 -75.16 -41.15 6.11
CA SER A 1000 -75.36 -42.56 5.79
C SER A 1000 -74.23 -43.39 6.37
N ASP A 1001 -74.57 -44.28 7.32
CA ASP A 1001 -73.79 -45.48 7.65
C ASP A 1001 -73.26 -46.10 6.35
N ALA A 1002 -71.97 -45.93 6.07
CA ALA A 1002 -71.29 -46.62 4.98
C ALA A 1002 -71.08 -48.08 5.38
N THR A 1003 -72.19 -48.82 5.46
CA THR A 1003 -72.24 -50.27 5.31
C THR A 1003 -71.85 -50.57 3.86
N VAL A 1004 -70.56 -50.65 3.59
CA VAL A 1004 -70.06 -51.23 2.35
C VAL A 1004 -70.29 -52.74 2.40
N GLY A 1005 -71.33 -53.18 1.70
CA GLY A 1005 -71.46 -54.48 1.03
C GLY A 1005 -70.92 -55.70 1.77
N ALA A 1006 -71.82 -56.36 2.50
CA ALA A 1006 -71.72 -57.79 2.78
C ALA A 1006 -71.88 -58.57 1.46
N ASP A 1007 -70.79 -59.10 0.91
CA ASP A 1007 -70.74 -60.43 0.27
C ASP A 1007 -69.32 -60.78 -0.16
N ALA A 1008 -68.59 -61.41 0.77
CA ALA A 1008 -67.58 -62.46 0.54
C ALA A 1008 -67.07 -62.94 1.91
N LEU A 1009 -67.91 -63.72 2.59
CA LEU A 1009 -67.50 -64.49 3.76
C LEU A 1009 -66.52 -65.60 3.33
N VAL A 1010 -65.36 -65.66 3.99
CA VAL A 1010 -64.76 -66.93 4.39
C VAL A 1010 -64.58 -66.87 5.92
N PRO A 1011 -64.99 -67.92 6.67
CA PRO A 1011 -65.41 -67.78 8.04
C PRO A 1011 -64.26 -68.05 9.02
N TYR A 1012 -64.07 -67.20 10.03
CA TYR A 1012 -63.44 -67.63 11.27
C TYR A 1012 -64.15 -67.03 12.47
N SER A 1013 -64.95 -67.90 13.09
CA SER A 1013 -65.22 -68.07 14.53
C SER A 1013 -65.12 -66.86 15.46
N THR A 1014 -66.25 -66.57 16.09
CA THR A 1014 -66.49 -65.70 17.25
C THR A 1014 -65.90 -66.25 18.56
N ASP A 1015 -64.67 -66.76 18.58
CA ASP A 1015 -64.01 -67.14 19.84
C ASP A 1015 -62.49 -66.97 19.69
N ASN A 1016 -61.98 -65.86 20.23
CA ASN A 1016 -60.75 -65.75 21.01
C ASN A 1016 -60.32 -64.28 21.08
N ASN A 1017 -60.78 -63.62 22.15
CA ASN A 1017 -60.15 -62.44 22.67
C ASN A 1017 -58.71 -62.79 23.06
N LEU A 1018 -57.71 -62.33 22.30
CA LEU A 1018 -56.35 -62.21 22.82
C LEU A 1018 -56.34 -61.01 23.77
N GLN A 1019 -56.76 -61.28 25.02
CA GLN A 1019 -56.53 -60.40 26.16
C GLN A 1019 -55.02 -60.31 26.40
N LEU A 1020 -54.41 -59.19 26.03
CA LEU A 1020 -53.15 -58.77 26.64
C LEU A 1020 -53.49 -58.25 28.04
N GLN A 1021 -53.15 -59.07 29.04
CA GLN A 1021 -53.16 -58.69 30.46
C GLN A 1021 -52.30 -57.44 30.66
N ARG A 1022 -52.93 -56.31 30.98
CA ARG A 1022 -52.23 -55.22 31.67
C ARG A 1022 -52.16 -55.60 33.14
N ILE A 1023 -50.94 -55.66 33.65
CA ILE A 1023 -50.65 -55.68 35.09
C ILE A 1023 -51.02 -54.28 35.60
N ASP A 1024 -52.03 -54.23 36.45
CA ASP A 1024 -52.32 -53.10 37.33
C ASP A 1024 -51.23 -53.03 38.40
N ASP A 1025 -50.76 -51.81 38.70
CA ASP A 1025 -50.26 -51.42 40.02
C ASP A 1025 -50.92 -50.07 40.37
N ASP A 1026 -51.98 -50.22 41.17
CA ASP A 1026 -52.35 -49.47 42.37
C ASP A 1026 -52.74 -47.98 42.33
N GLU A 1027 -54.06 -47.82 42.52
CA GLU A 1027 -54.74 -47.04 43.56
C GLU A 1027 -54.74 -45.50 43.46
N ILE A 1028 -55.93 -44.95 43.16
CA ILE A 1028 -56.82 -44.40 44.20
C ILE A 1028 -58.27 -44.36 43.67
N ASP A 1029 -59.13 -44.92 44.51
CA ASP A 1029 -60.58 -45.07 44.44
C ASP A 1029 -61.34 -43.73 44.31
N ILE A 1030 -62.43 -43.73 43.54
CA ILE A 1030 -63.78 -43.25 43.91
C ILE A 1030 -64.72 -43.39 42.68
N GLY A 1031 -65.71 -44.27 42.80
CA GLY A 1031 -67.10 -43.85 42.61
C GLY A 1031 -67.72 -43.89 41.20
N VAL A 1032 -68.02 -45.11 40.72
CA VAL A 1032 -69.30 -45.53 40.10
C VAL A 1032 -69.99 -44.55 39.11
N GLN A 1033 -70.04 -44.89 37.82
CA GLN A 1033 -71.29 -45.30 37.15
C GLN A 1033 -71.05 -45.75 35.69
N ARG A 1034 -71.60 -46.93 35.41
CA ARG A 1034 -71.73 -47.56 34.09
C ARG A 1034 -72.21 -46.56 33.03
N TYR A 1035 -71.39 -46.34 32.00
CA TYR A 1035 -71.89 -46.09 30.66
C TYR A 1035 -71.56 -47.31 29.81
N GLY A 1036 -72.57 -48.14 29.61
CA GLY A 1036 -72.52 -49.20 28.62
C GLY A 1036 -72.33 -48.61 27.22
N HIS A 1037 -71.69 -49.40 26.35
CA HIS A 1037 -71.87 -49.40 24.89
C HIS A 1037 -72.58 -48.16 24.32
N LEU A 1038 -71.88 -47.01 24.33
CA LEU A 1038 -72.23 -45.90 23.45
C LEU A 1038 -71.52 -46.19 22.14
N SER A 1039 -72.34 -46.56 21.16
CA SER A 1039 -71.97 -46.77 19.78
C SER A 1039 -71.04 -45.65 19.27
N LYS A 1040 -70.03 -46.06 18.51
CA LYS A 1040 -69.42 -45.33 17.39
C LYS A 1040 -70.26 -44.11 16.99
N ARG A 1041 -69.79 -42.92 17.33
CA ARG A 1041 -70.11 -41.72 16.56
C ARG A 1041 -68.82 -41.34 15.86
N ASP A 1042 -68.71 -41.75 14.61
CA ASP A 1042 -67.63 -41.32 13.74
C ASP A 1042 -67.89 -39.83 13.42
N MET A 1043 -66.88 -38.97 13.59
CA MET A 1043 -66.99 -37.54 13.27
C MET A 1043 -67.08 -37.30 11.76
N GLY A 1044 -66.48 -38.20 10.97
CA GLY A 1044 -66.43 -38.11 9.52
C GLY A 1044 -65.24 -38.87 8.93
N VAL A 1045 -65.06 -38.74 7.62
CA VAL A 1045 -63.98 -39.37 6.85
C VAL A 1045 -63.25 -38.32 6.00
N VAL A 1046 -61.91 -38.37 5.98
CA VAL A 1046 -61.06 -37.58 5.07
C VAL A 1046 -60.43 -38.49 4.02
N ARG A 1047 -60.56 -38.14 2.73
CA ARG A 1047 -59.92 -38.84 1.60
C ARG A 1047 -58.74 -38.01 1.08
N VAL A 1048 -57.55 -38.60 1.02
CA VAL A 1048 -56.31 -37.95 0.58
C VAL A 1048 -55.71 -38.73 -0.59
N LEU A 1049 -55.41 -38.04 -1.70
CA LEU A 1049 -54.79 -38.58 -2.91
C LEU A 1049 -53.43 -37.93 -3.14
N ILE A 1050 -52.37 -38.72 -3.06
CA ILE A 1050 -51.00 -38.25 -3.29
C ILE A 1050 -50.43 -38.96 -4.52
N PHE A 1051 -49.88 -38.20 -5.45
CA PHE A 1051 -49.09 -38.72 -6.56
C PHE A 1051 -47.63 -38.83 -6.13
N LEU A 1052 -47.03 -40.01 -6.35
CA LEU A 1052 -45.64 -40.32 -6.08
C LEU A 1052 -44.90 -40.50 -7.42
N PRO A 1053 -43.94 -39.63 -7.76
CA PRO A 1053 -43.17 -39.79 -8.97
C PRO A 1053 -42.34 -41.08 -8.93
N PRO A 1054 -42.14 -41.77 -10.05
CA PRO A 1054 -42.47 -41.34 -11.41
C PRO A 1054 -43.92 -41.62 -11.87
N ARG A 1055 -44.68 -42.53 -11.24
CA ARG A 1055 -46.01 -42.95 -11.74
C ARG A 1055 -46.95 -43.59 -10.70
N TYR A 1056 -46.59 -43.54 -9.42
CA TYR A 1056 -47.24 -44.28 -8.34
C TYR A 1056 -48.19 -43.38 -7.55
N HIS A 1057 -49.03 -43.97 -6.71
CA HIS A 1057 -50.08 -43.29 -5.96
C HIS A 1057 -50.15 -43.81 -4.53
N LEU A 1058 -50.41 -42.90 -3.60
CA LEU A 1058 -50.62 -43.18 -2.19
C LEU A 1058 -51.97 -42.59 -1.76
N LEU A 1059 -52.85 -43.46 -1.24
CA LEU A 1059 -54.24 -43.14 -0.91
C LEU A 1059 -54.47 -43.32 0.58
N PHE A 1060 -54.98 -42.29 1.26
CA PHE A 1060 -55.43 -42.38 2.65
C PHE A 1060 -56.95 -42.20 2.75
N LEU A 1061 -57.58 -43.13 3.47
CA LEU A 1061 -58.95 -43.00 3.96
C LEU A 1061 -58.88 -42.94 5.48
N MET A 1062 -59.05 -41.74 6.04
CA MET A 1062 -58.93 -41.47 7.47
C MET A 1062 -60.32 -41.40 8.09
N GLU A 1063 -60.72 -42.43 8.83
CA GLU A 1063 -61.98 -42.49 9.58
C GLU A 1063 -61.76 -41.85 10.95
N VAL A 1064 -62.28 -40.63 11.15
CA VAL A 1064 -62.00 -39.81 12.33
C VAL A 1064 -63.07 -40.05 13.38
N GLY A 1065 -62.69 -40.65 14.51
CA GLY A 1065 -63.53 -40.76 15.70
C GLY A 1065 -63.17 -39.72 16.77
N TYR A 1066 -63.98 -39.61 17.82
CA TYR A 1066 -63.72 -38.66 18.92
C TYR A 1066 -62.46 -38.96 19.75
N ALA A 1067 -61.98 -40.21 19.74
CA ALA A 1067 -60.86 -40.68 20.57
C ALA A 1067 -59.71 -41.32 19.77
N SER A 1068 -59.97 -41.83 18.57
CA SER A 1068 -58.96 -42.45 17.71
C SER A 1068 -59.35 -42.28 16.24
N THR A 1069 -58.37 -42.39 15.35
CA THR A 1069 -58.55 -42.31 13.90
C THR A 1069 -58.00 -43.56 13.24
N LEU A 1070 -58.82 -44.22 12.42
CA LEU A 1070 -58.39 -45.38 11.63
C LEU A 1070 -57.98 -44.91 10.24
N VAL A 1071 -56.71 -45.08 9.89
CA VAL A 1071 -56.18 -44.75 8.56
C VAL A 1071 -56.06 -46.03 7.74
N ARG A 1072 -56.88 -46.15 6.71
CA ARG A 1072 -56.74 -47.20 5.70
C ARG A 1072 -55.89 -46.65 4.56
N ILE A 1073 -54.81 -47.37 4.24
CA ILE A 1073 -53.83 -46.97 3.23
C ILE A 1073 -53.91 -47.94 2.05
N ARG A 1074 -53.94 -47.39 0.84
CA ARG A 1074 -53.78 -48.17 -0.40
C ARG A 1074 -52.72 -47.52 -1.29
N THR A 1075 -51.87 -48.34 -1.89
CA THR A 1075 -50.83 -47.88 -2.84
C THR A 1075 -50.56 -48.92 -3.89
N ASP A 1076 -50.13 -48.49 -5.06
CA ASP A 1076 -49.63 -49.30 -6.17
C ASP A 1076 -48.11 -49.55 -6.10
N HIS A 1077 -47.43 -49.07 -5.04
CA HIS A 1077 -46.02 -49.27 -4.77
C HIS A 1077 -45.77 -49.69 -3.32
N TRP A 1078 -45.82 -50.99 -3.03
CA TRP A 1078 -45.68 -51.52 -1.67
C TRP A 1078 -44.40 -51.09 -0.91
N PRO A 1079 -43.22 -50.86 -1.53
CA PRO A 1079 -42.02 -50.46 -0.79
C PRO A 1079 -42.15 -49.13 -0.05
N CYS A 1080 -43.05 -48.23 -0.49
CA CYS A 1080 -43.21 -46.94 0.20
C CYS A 1080 -43.89 -47.07 1.57
N LEU A 1081 -44.61 -48.17 1.85
CA LEU A 1081 -45.38 -48.35 3.09
C LEU A 1081 -44.50 -48.28 4.34
N ALA A 1082 -43.25 -48.76 4.27
CA ALA A 1082 -42.31 -48.70 5.39
C ALA A 1082 -42.05 -47.26 5.86
N TYR A 1083 -41.94 -46.32 4.92
CA TYR A 1083 -41.69 -44.91 5.20
C TYR A 1083 -42.97 -44.15 5.57
N VAL A 1084 -44.13 -44.62 5.08
CA VAL A 1084 -45.43 -44.01 5.37
C VAL A 1084 -45.86 -44.24 6.81
N ASP A 1085 -45.55 -45.40 7.40
CA ASP A 1085 -45.84 -45.67 8.81
C ASP A 1085 -45.09 -44.70 9.74
N GLU A 1086 -43.79 -44.46 9.49
CA GLU A 1086 -42.98 -43.50 10.23
C GLU A 1086 -43.47 -42.06 10.02
N TYR A 1087 -43.86 -41.72 8.79
CA TYR A 1087 -44.44 -40.41 8.47
C TYR A 1087 -45.74 -40.16 9.24
N LEU A 1088 -46.67 -41.12 9.30
CA LEU A 1088 -47.94 -40.96 10.01
C LEU A 1088 -47.77 -40.84 11.52
N GLU A 1089 -46.76 -41.49 12.11
CA GLU A 1089 -46.43 -41.33 13.53
C GLU A 1089 -45.82 -39.95 13.82
N ALA A 1090 -44.90 -39.49 12.98
CA ALA A 1090 -44.26 -38.18 13.12
C ALA A 1090 -45.21 -37.01 12.82
N LEU A 1091 -46.20 -37.20 11.94
CA LEU A 1091 -47.21 -36.20 11.58
C LEU A 1091 -48.03 -35.72 12.79
N LEU A 1092 -48.08 -36.50 13.85
CA LEU A 1092 -48.95 -36.29 15.02
C LEU A 1092 -48.18 -35.92 16.30
N GLN A 1093 -46.85 -35.89 16.24
CA GLN A 1093 -45.96 -35.40 17.30
C GLN A 1093 -45.68 -33.91 17.12
#